data_AF-A0A3A1WI04-F1
#
_entry.id   AF-A0A3A1WI04-F1
#
_cell.length_a   1.000
_cell.length_b   1.000
_cell.length_c   1.000
_cell.angle_alpha   90.00
_cell.angle_beta   90.00
_cell.angle_gamma   90.00
#
_symmetry.space_group_name_H-M   'P 1'
#
loop_
_entity.id
_entity.type
_entity.pdbx_description
1 polymer ?
#
loop_
_entity_poly.entity_id
_entity_poly.type
_entity_poly.pdbx_seq_one_letter_code
_entity_poly.pdbx_strand_id
1 'polypeptide(L)'
;MDVDLTALEPQWADQHRSFLTTWRGRVPSDLVIVYLGLIGRSEPFQRLANEWAIDATADVDTLWADLDNHFPREILYPNPLADEVDQRRFLIVPVAGEHVQAVALSGDVFDAPLGGPGNGILVGNLHKSHEGIRAADGKVRSLITLPVRHVDPSGYGQKEASGIFRRFVETVAADCLWLGMESQRTALREMLDRAVEVDQSTIEETERLLRDRLPTILAELKLPTDYRTQKALREYQAEESHLHHLSASAQKMEELKAELWRKVSDSTLAAELLSAVRAKIGDFGYSASRVLFELFQNADDAYRQHCETASDARFRVEQLPGDPGGFRVVHWGRPINHMGHDAEEGRRVGHDRDLLNMLLMNFSEKRPGDDLTGKFGLGFKSVHVLSDGVGIASGFIALRTAGGFLPTPWPAGIDIAERQKVPGGRKATVIEVPLSAETADKGADAMAAFKSAVTWLPAFARTIRRIEIDGDVPTSVDCSSLPLLGESQIRVVSVSGGRRERALRFDLSFGFALLLHIDAAGPGRFPDDLNRLWNLAPLEVPSRSGWLLNGPFAVDPGRTGLAGSIADQTEKFRTLGRTLGDRLLKLHDLADTDWRGFAESLDLDASDASRTAAWSTFWSRLFDVLALDFDDDLARHLHADGRGYGHLIDQRQVVPTRLPPSFALLIKASDAACFVDGALSDLLMLAKVQDWPALTELRDRTVSSDIAGQLRKLGFGNIRPLRFAGLLRQQIGEDKHVSSDLAKTLGLALTSQSIREAPLDNELYEILDVSRQALFLAQDGAWRIAQLPSPDAAEDPEERRLCAFAPAMHLLDKQYTGAALEFFRVARERSGFGPKTRDLGGWTAEIPDDDQGRQAAALRYVIEGRQGRELGDEIRRHRPGWLPWPSSQLRISPLLSGWTEKEKDDLLYALQGRDAFLSPMSVQSPPPEPATVLKAIHAWWRAEGSSLRASYAERAYPGDFSPSQLRESQDRTAWFTMFALACFHSFGLAQDEQHKSFVDAGFREGWWQELSESRPPDEVHSWLERLERWSAPNHFDQQYLTWRRTFVDLYSVARWLDEYREIAVKLPRIIEEHGVISLNGALQPSYWPPAMRLSIDAAPINRSLGIGMNWMLRELLRHGAYETRDEHLMLPYVWAPSRRVRILLNELGADVGERADKEASRTICDFVTKHLGDDRRFVGDFDLPLQLITRRKHRGALETCFAEVGGAPSDLMEYGDEQEDEDEIEGIGE
;
A
#
# COMPACT_ATOMS: atom_id res chain seq x y z
N MET A 1 -64.59 3.08 61.46
CA MET A 1 -65.12 3.83 60.30
C MET A 1 -65.05 2.91 59.10
N ASP A 2 -65.96 3.05 58.14
CA ASP A 2 -65.75 2.45 56.82
C ASP A 2 -64.73 3.31 56.07
N VAL A 3 -63.69 2.67 55.54
CA VAL A 3 -62.52 3.32 54.95
C VAL A 3 -62.51 3.05 53.45
N ASP A 4 -62.40 4.11 52.66
CA ASP A 4 -62.24 4.00 51.21
C ASP A 4 -60.79 3.61 50.87
N LEU A 5 -60.56 2.30 50.74
CA LEU A 5 -59.27 1.76 50.32
C LEU A 5 -58.87 2.23 48.92
N THR A 6 -59.82 2.52 48.02
CA THR A 6 -59.48 2.95 46.65
C THR A 6 -58.89 4.36 46.62
N ALA A 7 -59.20 5.19 47.61
CA ALA A 7 -58.59 6.51 47.80
C ALA A 7 -57.27 6.48 48.59
N LEU A 8 -57.06 5.50 49.48
CA LEU A 8 -55.88 5.44 50.36
C LEU A 8 -54.75 4.56 49.84
N GLU A 9 -55.04 3.44 49.17
CA GLU A 9 -53.99 2.55 48.63
C GLU A 9 -53.00 3.26 47.67
N PRO A 10 -53.42 4.21 46.80
CA PRO A 10 -52.48 5.03 46.03
C PRO A 10 -51.55 5.89 46.91
N GLN A 11 -52.08 6.48 47.99
CA GLN A 11 -51.29 7.30 48.91
C GLN A 11 -50.26 6.48 49.68
N TRP A 12 -50.64 5.26 50.10
CA TRP A 12 -49.73 4.31 50.74
C TRP A 12 -48.66 3.82 49.74
N ALA A 13 -49.05 3.49 48.51
CA ALA A 13 -48.11 3.15 47.45
C ALA A 13 -47.11 4.29 47.18
N ASP A 14 -47.54 5.56 47.20
CA ASP A 14 -46.63 6.71 47.03
C ASP A 14 -45.70 6.95 48.24
N GLN A 15 -46.12 6.61 49.46
CA GLN A 15 -45.21 6.60 50.61
C GLN A 15 -44.16 5.49 50.49
N HIS A 16 -44.57 4.29 50.05
CA HIS A 16 -43.65 3.19 49.74
C HIS A 16 -42.71 3.54 48.58
N ARG A 17 -43.19 4.19 47.52
CA ARG A 17 -42.38 4.77 46.43
C ARG A 17 -41.31 5.70 46.97
N SER A 18 -41.69 6.67 47.81
CA SER A 18 -40.76 7.64 48.40
C SER A 18 -39.65 6.97 49.22
N PHE A 19 -40.02 6.01 50.06
CA PHE A 19 -39.06 5.19 50.82
C PHE A 19 -38.16 4.35 49.91
N LEU A 20 -38.72 3.59 48.97
CA LEU A 20 -37.96 2.66 48.11
C LEU A 20 -37.04 3.39 47.14
N THR A 21 -37.39 4.61 46.72
CA THR A 21 -36.58 5.40 45.78
C THR A 21 -35.17 5.67 46.32
N THR A 22 -34.98 5.81 47.64
CA THR A 22 -33.64 6.00 48.21
C THR A 22 -32.75 4.76 48.09
N TRP A 23 -33.34 3.56 48.02
CA TRP A 23 -32.63 2.28 47.88
C TRP A 23 -32.33 1.89 46.43
N ARG A 24 -32.83 2.65 45.44
CA ARG A 24 -32.71 2.31 44.03
C ARG A 24 -31.23 2.22 43.60
N GLY A 25 -30.89 1.15 42.87
CA GLY A 25 -29.50 0.84 42.49
C GLY A 25 -28.60 0.31 43.62
N ARG A 26 -29.04 0.34 44.89
CA ARG A 26 -28.28 -0.18 46.05
C ARG A 26 -28.77 -1.55 46.53
N VAL A 27 -29.97 -1.96 46.14
CA VAL A 27 -30.54 -3.30 46.35
C VAL A 27 -31.00 -3.91 45.03
N PRO A 28 -30.99 -5.25 44.88
CA PRO A 28 -31.58 -5.94 43.73
C PRO A 28 -33.08 -5.61 43.58
N SER A 29 -33.56 -5.50 42.33
CA SER A 29 -34.97 -5.21 42.09
C SER A 29 -35.88 -6.37 42.47
N ASP A 30 -35.44 -7.61 42.26
CA ASP A 30 -36.11 -8.83 42.73
C ASP A 30 -36.41 -8.77 44.23
N LEU A 31 -35.44 -8.32 45.05
CA LEU A 31 -35.61 -8.17 46.50
C LEU A 31 -36.70 -7.14 46.85
N VAL A 32 -36.81 -6.07 46.06
CA VAL A 32 -37.87 -5.04 46.23
C VAL A 32 -39.21 -5.54 45.71
N ILE A 33 -39.26 -6.25 44.59
CA ILE A 33 -40.49 -6.85 44.03
C ILE A 33 -41.04 -7.92 44.96
N VAL A 34 -40.18 -8.77 45.55
CA VAL A 34 -40.55 -9.74 46.59
C VAL A 34 -41.08 -9.03 47.84
N TYR A 35 -40.43 -7.96 48.30
CA TYR A 35 -40.95 -7.13 49.39
C TYR A 35 -42.35 -6.57 49.07
N LEU A 36 -42.54 -5.99 47.89
CA LEU A 36 -43.85 -5.46 47.44
C LEU A 36 -44.91 -6.59 47.41
N GLY A 37 -44.56 -7.76 46.89
CA GLY A 37 -45.42 -8.95 46.86
C GLY A 37 -45.81 -9.51 48.24
N LEU A 38 -45.08 -9.14 49.30
CA LEU A 38 -45.37 -9.46 50.71
C LEU A 38 -46.22 -8.38 51.41
N ILE A 39 -46.28 -7.14 50.91
CA ILE A 39 -47.01 -6.04 51.56
C ILE A 39 -48.28 -5.59 50.82
N GLY A 40 -48.40 -5.83 49.52
CA GLY A 40 -49.57 -5.40 48.77
C GLY A 40 -49.51 -5.80 47.29
N ARG A 41 -50.61 -6.37 46.80
CA ARG A 41 -50.75 -6.81 45.40
C ARG A 41 -51.91 -6.15 44.66
N SER A 42 -52.42 -5.02 45.17
CA SER A 42 -53.42 -4.23 44.46
C SER A 42 -52.80 -3.39 43.35
N GLU A 43 -53.63 -2.88 42.44
CA GLU A 43 -53.18 -2.16 41.23
C GLU A 43 -52.15 -1.04 41.49
N PRO A 44 -52.24 -0.20 42.55
CA PRO A 44 -51.20 0.79 42.86
C PRO A 44 -49.85 0.17 43.23
N PHE A 45 -49.85 -0.95 43.97
CA PHE A 45 -48.63 -1.67 44.35
C PHE A 45 -48.07 -2.50 43.19
N GLN A 46 -48.91 -3.08 42.33
CA GLN A 46 -48.45 -3.74 41.10
C GLN A 46 -47.86 -2.72 40.12
N ARG A 47 -48.43 -1.51 40.01
CA ARG A 47 -47.79 -0.40 39.27
C ARG A 47 -46.43 -0.02 39.87
N LEU A 48 -46.34 0.12 41.19
CA LEU A 48 -45.06 0.38 41.86
C LEU A 48 -44.03 -0.74 41.63
N ALA A 49 -44.43 -2.02 41.66
CA ALA A 49 -43.54 -3.14 41.39
C ALA A 49 -43.07 -3.17 39.92
N ASN A 50 -43.95 -2.84 38.97
CA ASN A 50 -43.60 -2.75 37.55
C ASN A 50 -42.55 -1.67 37.26
N GLU A 51 -42.43 -0.63 38.08
CA GLU A 51 -41.35 0.36 37.97
C GLU A 51 -39.96 -0.21 38.32
N TRP A 52 -39.90 -1.35 39.02
CA TRP A 52 -38.65 -2.06 39.35
C TRP A 52 -38.39 -3.25 38.42
N ALA A 53 -39.39 -3.73 37.70
CA ALA A 53 -39.32 -4.89 36.81
C ALA A 53 -38.29 -4.77 35.67
N ILE A 54 -38.01 -3.55 35.20
CA ILE A 54 -36.99 -3.29 34.17
C ILE A 54 -35.59 -3.76 34.61
N ASP A 55 -35.34 -3.74 35.91
CA ASP A 55 -34.05 -4.03 36.54
C ASP A 55 -34.03 -5.43 37.19
N ALA A 56 -35.04 -6.29 36.95
CA ALA A 56 -35.31 -7.55 37.63
C ALA A 56 -35.09 -8.79 36.73
N THR A 57 -34.94 -9.99 37.32
CA THR A 57 -34.67 -11.22 36.55
C THR A 57 -35.86 -11.76 35.76
N ALA A 58 -37.08 -11.43 36.19
CA ALA A 58 -38.32 -11.75 35.52
C ALA A 58 -39.35 -10.64 35.76
N ASP A 59 -40.48 -10.71 35.05
CA ASP A 59 -41.60 -9.81 35.29
C ASP A 59 -42.20 -9.97 36.69
N VAL A 60 -42.99 -8.97 37.12
CA VAL A 60 -43.59 -8.93 38.47
C VAL A 60 -44.47 -10.15 38.74
N ASP A 61 -45.25 -10.59 37.74
CA ASP A 61 -46.23 -11.66 37.93
C ASP A 61 -45.49 -13.01 38.05
N THR A 62 -44.43 -13.23 37.29
CA THR A 62 -43.52 -14.38 37.44
C THR A 62 -42.84 -14.38 38.82
N LEU A 63 -42.24 -13.26 39.26
CA LEU A 63 -41.57 -13.18 40.57
C LEU A 63 -42.55 -13.36 41.75
N TRP A 64 -43.79 -12.88 41.62
CA TRP A 64 -44.83 -13.09 42.62
C TRP A 64 -45.41 -14.50 42.61
N ALA A 65 -45.53 -15.13 41.44
CA ALA A 65 -45.90 -16.54 41.33
C ALA A 65 -44.81 -17.45 41.93
N ASP A 66 -43.53 -17.16 41.69
CA ASP A 66 -42.42 -17.88 42.32
C ASP A 66 -42.38 -17.66 43.83
N LEU A 67 -42.65 -16.45 44.32
CA LEU A 67 -42.83 -16.19 45.75
C LEU A 67 -43.94 -17.09 46.33
N ASP A 68 -45.11 -17.17 45.69
CA ASP A 68 -46.21 -18.04 46.14
C ASP A 68 -45.86 -19.54 46.07
N ASN A 69 -45.11 -19.97 45.05
CA ASN A 69 -44.65 -21.35 44.89
C ASN A 69 -43.72 -21.81 46.03
N HIS A 70 -43.01 -20.90 46.71
CA HIS A 70 -42.22 -21.20 47.91
C HIS A 70 -43.08 -21.31 49.19
N PHE A 71 -44.33 -20.85 49.18
CA PHE A 71 -45.29 -20.98 50.28
C PHE A 71 -46.50 -21.86 49.90
N PRO A 72 -46.29 -23.13 49.52
CA PRO A 72 -47.38 -24.07 49.26
C PRO A 72 -48.15 -24.39 50.56
N ARG A 73 -49.30 -25.07 50.43
CA ARG A 73 -50.24 -25.31 51.55
C ARG A 73 -49.66 -26.10 52.72
N GLU A 74 -48.59 -26.85 52.48
CA GLU A 74 -47.83 -27.60 53.48
C GLU A 74 -46.97 -26.69 54.37
N ILE A 75 -46.63 -25.48 53.88
CA ILE A 75 -45.82 -24.46 54.58
C ILE A 75 -46.71 -23.33 55.13
N LEU A 76 -47.79 -22.98 54.43
CA LEU A 76 -48.76 -21.96 54.84
C LEU A 76 -50.20 -22.47 54.74
N TYR A 77 -50.85 -22.65 55.90
CA TYR A 77 -52.20 -23.20 56.04
C TYR A 77 -53.02 -22.33 57.03
N PRO A 78 -54.33 -22.08 56.80
CA PRO A 78 -55.17 -22.62 55.73
C PRO A 78 -55.14 -21.84 54.40
N ASN A 79 -54.64 -20.60 54.43
CA ASN A 79 -54.74 -19.67 53.32
C ASN A 79 -53.41 -19.62 52.51
N PRO A 80 -53.47 -19.47 51.17
CA PRO A 80 -52.32 -19.07 50.36
C PRO A 80 -51.73 -17.72 50.81
N LEU A 81 -50.46 -17.47 50.46
CA LEU A 81 -49.77 -16.23 50.81
C LEU A 81 -50.49 -14.97 50.29
N ALA A 82 -50.98 -15.00 49.05
CA ALA A 82 -51.77 -13.91 48.47
C ALA A 82 -53.01 -13.52 49.31
N ASP A 83 -53.71 -14.50 49.91
CA ASP A 83 -54.88 -14.26 50.75
C ASP A 83 -54.50 -13.70 52.13
N GLU A 84 -53.32 -14.06 52.67
CA GLU A 84 -52.77 -13.43 53.87
C GLU A 84 -52.32 -11.98 53.60
N VAL A 85 -51.83 -11.68 52.39
CA VAL A 85 -51.48 -10.31 51.98
C VAL A 85 -52.74 -9.44 51.79
N ASP A 86 -53.83 -9.91 51.15
CA ASP A 86 -55.05 -9.09 51.03
C ASP A 86 -55.71 -8.78 52.38
N GLN A 87 -55.50 -9.61 53.42
CA GLN A 87 -56.01 -9.32 54.77
C GLN A 87 -55.31 -8.15 55.46
N ARG A 88 -54.17 -7.67 54.95
CA ARG A 88 -53.31 -6.66 55.60
C ARG A 88 -53.08 -5.44 54.71
N ARG A 89 -52.79 -4.29 55.30
CA ARG A 89 -52.41 -3.05 54.60
C ARG A 89 -51.29 -2.38 55.37
N PHE A 90 -50.30 -1.86 54.66
CA PHE A 90 -49.08 -1.31 55.25
C PHE A 90 -48.98 0.19 54.99
N LEU A 91 -48.62 0.93 56.04
CA LEU A 91 -48.45 2.38 56.04
C LEU A 91 -47.03 2.71 56.49
N ILE A 92 -46.24 3.42 55.68
CA ILE A 92 -44.93 3.90 56.13
C ILE A 92 -45.07 5.25 56.82
N VAL A 93 -44.56 5.33 58.05
CA VAL A 93 -44.42 6.58 58.80
C VAL A 93 -42.92 6.89 58.94
N PRO A 94 -42.39 7.92 58.25
CA PRO A 94 -40.99 8.30 58.39
C PRO A 94 -40.75 8.94 59.76
N VAL A 95 -39.77 8.41 60.50
CA VAL A 95 -39.38 8.89 61.83
C VAL A 95 -38.22 9.88 61.68
N ALA A 96 -38.47 11.13 62.06
CA ALA A 96 -37.49 12.22 62.08
C ALA A 96 -37.23 12.70 63.52
N GLY A 97 -35.98 12.61 63.98
CA GLY A 97 -35.56 12.99 65.33
C GLY A 97 -34.87 11.85 66.08
N GLU A 98 -34.73 12.01 67.40
CA GLU A 98 -34.04 11.04 68.28
C GLU A 98 -35.00 10.07 69.01
N HIS A 99 -36.31 10.19 68.80
CA HIS A 99 -37.34 9.41 69.49
C HIS A 99 -38.38 8.85 68.52
N VAL A 100 -39.08 7.79 68.91
CA VAL A 100 -40.17 7.13 68.16
C VAL A 100 -41.29 6.71 69.09
N GLN A 101 -42.54 6.76 68.64
CA GLN A 101 -43.66 6.20 69.38
C GLN A 101 -43.61 4.67 69.40
N ALA A 102 -43.81 4.11 70.59
CA ALA A 102 -43.86 2.69 70.87
C ALA A 102 -45.05 2.37 71.78
N VAL A 103 -45.55 1.13 71.75
CA VAL A 103 -46.65 0.65 72.58
C VAL A 103 -46.08 -0.23 73.68
N ALA A 104 -46.34 0.11 74.94
CA ALA A 104 -45.96 -0.70 76.09
C ALA A 104 -46.79 -1.99 76.16
N LEU A 105 -46.34 -2.97 76.97
CA LEU A 105 -47.12 -4.21 77.20
C LEU A 105 -48.50 -3.96 77.85
N SER A 106 -48.73 -2.78 78.42
CA SER A 106 -50.04 -2.33 78.91
C SER A 106 -51.00 -1.86 77.82
N GLY A 107 -50.51 -1.63 76.59
CA GLY A 107 -51.26 -0.99 75.50
C GLY A 107 -51.08 0.54 75.42
N ASP A 108 -50.37 1.15 76.37
CA ASP A 108 -50.13 2.61 76.38
C ASP A 108 -49.06 3.01 75.36
N VAL A 109 -49.28 4.12 74.64
CA VAL A 109 -48.28 4.71 73.73
C VAL A 109 -47.29 5.57 74.52
N PHE A 110 -46.00 5.44 74.26
CA PHE A 110 -44.93 6.24 74.85
C PHE A 110 -43.85 6.58 73.82
N ASP A 111 -43.14 7.70 74.01
CA ASP A 111 -41.97 8.04 73.19
C ASP A 111 -40.72 7.32 73.73
N ALA A 112 -40.11 6.49 72.88
CA ALA A 112 -38.88 5.75 73.15
C ALA A 112 -37.69 6.41 72.42
N PRO A 113 -36.52 6.55 73.06
CA PRO A 113 -35.32 7.01 72.37
C PRO A 113 -34.86 5.97 71.32
N LEU A 114 -34.36 6.46 70.19
CA LEU A 114 -33.86 5.61 69.11
C LEU A 114 -32.54 4.93 69.51
N GLY A 115 -32.49 3.61 69.32
CA GLY A 115 -31.22 2.88 69.31
C GLY A 115 -30.37 3.21 68.08
N GLY A 116 -29.06 2.99 68.18
CA GLY A 116 -28.11 3.32 67.10
C GLY A 116 -28.45 2.73 65.72
N PRO A 117 -27.89 3.29 64.63
CA PRO A 117 -28.29 2.98 63.26
C PRO A 117 -28.11 1.50 62.85
N GLY A 118 -27.26 0.73 63.55
CA GLY A 118 -27.09 -0.71 63.32
C GLY A 118 -28.31 -1.59 63.65
N ASN A 119 -29.34 -1.05 64.31
CA ASN A 119 -30.51 -1.81 64.78
C ASN A 119 -31.63 -2.00 63.73
N GLY A 120 -31.36 -1.81 62.43
CA GLY A 120 -32.31 -2.09 61.33
C GLY A 120 -33.26 -0.92 60.97
N ILE A 121 -33.98 -1.04 59.86
CA ILE A 121 -34.79 0.06 59.27
C ILE A 121 -36.02 0.41 60.13
N LEU A 122 -36.75 -0.60 60.61
CA LEU A 122 -37.89 -0.42 61.52
C LEU A 122 -37.43 0.04 62.90
N VAL A 123 -38.19 0.96 63.49
CA VAL A 123 -37.94 1.52 64.82
C VAL A 123 -39.23 1.52 65.66
N GLY A 124 -39.08 1.36 66.98
CA GLY A 124 -40.23 1.13 67.86
C GLY A 124 -40.83 -0.27 67.67
N ASN A 125 -42.12 -0.41 67.97
CA ASN A 125 -42.85 -1.68 67.85
C ASN A 125 -44.30 -1.53 67.34
N LEU A 126 -44.66 -0.37 66.78
CA LEU A 126 -46.00 -0.13 66.21
C LEU A 126 -46.34 -1.11 65.08
N HIS A 127 -45.34 -1.68 64.40
CA HIS A 127 -45.54 -2.72 63.38
C HIS A 127 -46.02 -4.06 63.94
N LYS A 128 -45.96 -4.26 65.26
CA LYS A 128 -46.51 -5.43 65.96
C LYS A 128 -47.96 -5.24 66.41
N SER A 129 -48.45 -4.00 66.39
CA SER A 129 -49.86 -3.66 66.58
C SER A 129 -50.56 -3.49 65.24
N HIS A 130 -51.83 -3.89 65.15
CA HIS A 130 -52.65 -3.72 63.95
C HIS A 130 -53.98 -3.05 64.30
N GLU A 131 -54.41 -2.12 63.45
CA GLU A 131 -55.71 -1.46 63.57
C GLU A 131 -56.71 -2.10 62.59
N GLY A 132 -57.88 -2.51 63.09
CA GLY A 132 -58.92 -3.10 62.25
C GLY A 132 -59.65 -2.05 61.43
N ILE A 133 -59.31 -1.92 60.14
CA ILE A 133 -60.01 -1.06 59.19
C ILE A 133 -61.11 -1.84 58.48
N ARG A 134 -62.33 -1.31 58.44
CA ARG A 134 -63.44 -1.91 57.69
C ARG A 134 -63.49 -1.30 56.29
N ALA A 135 -63.43 -2.15 55.28
CA ALA A 135 -63.49 -1.75 53.88
C ALA A 135 -64.92 -1.77 53.33
N ALA A 136 -65.14 -1.12 52.18
CA ALA A 136 -66.46 -1.06 51.53
C ALA A 136 -67.02 -2.43 51.08
N ASP A 137 -66.17 -3.46 50.97
CA ASP A 137 -66.56 -4.86 50.73
C ASP A 137 -67.08 -5.58 52.00
N GLY A 138 -67.15 -4.88 53.13
CA GLY A 138 -67.58 -5.41 54.43
C GLY A 138 -66.51 -6.24 55.16
N LYS A 139 -65.35 -6.51 54.53
CA LYS A 139 -64.23 -7.19 55.20
C LYS A 139 -63.53 -6.24 56.15
N VAL A 140 -63.03 -6.78 57.26
CA VAL A 140 -62.07 -6.08 58.12
C VAL A 140 -60.68 -6.52 57.69
N ARG A 141 -59.82 -5.54 57.38
CA ARG A 141 -58.40 -5.72 57.10
C ARG A 141 -57.57 -5.11 58.23
N SER A 142 -56.37 -5.63 58.43
CA SER A 142 -55.42 -5.14 59.43
C SER A 142 -54.52 -4.06 58.84
N LEU A 143 -54.65 -2.81 59.29
CA LEU A 143 -53.71 -1.74 59.01
C LEU A 143 -52.50 -1.87 59.94
N ILE A 144 -51.31 -1.91 59.35
CA ILE A 144 -50.02 -2.09 60.04
C ILE A 144 -49.14 -0.88 59.74
N THR A 145 -48.81 -0.12 60.78
CA THR A 145 -47.91 1.03 60.68
C THR A 145 -46.47 0.57 60.76
N LEU A 146 -45.65 0.96 59.77
CA LEU A 146 -44.22 0.71 59.70
C LEU A 146 -43.47 2.02 60.03
N PRO A 147 -42.97 2.21 61.27
CA PRO A 147 -42.18 3.39 61.60
C PRO A 147 -40.76 3.17 61.08
N VAL A 148 -40.39 3.94 60.06
CA VAL A 148 -39.15 3.76 59.30
C VAL A 148 -38.20 4.91 59.62
N ARG A 149 -36.99 4.61 60.10
CA ARG A 149 -35.95 5.63 60.24
C ARG A 149 -35.38 6.01 58.88
N HIS A 150 -34.94 7.25 58.71
CA HIS A 150 -34.14 7.61 57.53
C HIS A 150 -32.80 6.87 57.57
N VAL A 151 -32.55 6.01 56.58
CA VAL A 151 -31.24 5.40 56.31
C VAL A 151 -30.76 5.97 54.98
N ASP A 152 -29.53 6.47 54.94
CA ASP A 152 -28.87 6.85 53.70
C ASP A 152 -28.07 5.62 53.20
N PRO A 153 -28.50 4.93 52.14
CA PRO A 153 -27.80 3.76 51.61
C PRO A 153 -26.54 4.13 50.82
N SER A 154 -26.27 5.42 50.54
CA SER A 154 -25.12 5.84 49.73
C SER A 154 -23.78 5.49 50.39
N GLY A 155 -23.72 5.57 51.72
CA GLY A 155 -22.54 5.23 52.54
C GLY A 155 -22.30 3.74 52.77
N TYR A 156 -23.17 2.85 52.29
CA TYR A 156 -23.06 1.40 52.46
C TYR A 156 -22.70 0.69 51.15
N GLY A 157 -21.91 -0.37 51.23
CA GLY A 157 -21.72 -1.29 50.10
C GLY A 157 -23.01 -2.04 49.77
N GLN A 158 -23.16 -2.52 48.53
CA GLN A 158 -24.38 -3.23 48.08
C GLN A 158 -24.75 -4.41 48.99
N LYS A 159 -23.76 -5.18 49.46
CA LYS A 159 -23.93 -6.31 50.40
C LYS A 159 -24.45 -5.87 51.77
N GLU A 160 -23.98 -4.73 52.26
CA GLU A 160 -24.46 -4.14 53.51
C GLU A 160 -25.86 -3.56 53.35
N ALA A 161 -26.10 -2.78 52.29
CA ALA A 161 -27.40 -2.20 51.97
C ALA A 161 -28.48 -3.29 51.79
N SER A 162 -28.18 -4.33 51.00
CA SER A 162 -29.08 -5.47 50.80
C SER A 162 -29.22 -6.31 52.06
N GLY A 163 -28.17 -6.46 52.88
CA GLY A 163 -28.26 -7.12 54.18
C GLY A 163 -29.06 -6.32 55.22
N ILE A 164 -29.12 -4.99 55.12
CA ILE A 164 -29.98 -4.12 55.93
C ILE A 164 -31.43 -4.23 55.44
N PHE A 165 -31.66 -4.16 54.12
CA PHE A 165 -32.99 -4.25 53.51
C PHE A 165 -33.60 -5.65 53.67
N ARG A 166 -32.83 -6.72 53.47
CA ARG A 166 -33.24 -8.11 53.73
C ARG A 166 -33.72 -8.28 55.18
N ARG A 167 -32.95 -7.81 56.16
CA ARG A 167 -33.37 -7.87 57.58
C ARG A 167 -34.69 -7.14 57.82
N PHE A 168 -34.95 -6.04 57.11
CA PHE A 168 -36.24 -5.36 57.14
C PHE A 168 -37.37 -6.21 56.54
N VAL A 169 -37.19 -6.82 55.38
CA VAL A 169 -38.18 -7.74 54.77
C VAL A 169 -38.44 -8.96 55.68
N GLU A 170 -37.40 -9.57 56.24
CA GLU A 170 -37.51 -10.66 57.22
C GLU A 170 -38.27 -10.24 58.48
N THR A 171 -38.08 -8.99 58.94
CA THR A 171 -38.80 -8.43 60.10
C THR A 171 -40.27 -8.21 59.77
N VAL A 172 -40.59 -7.64 58.60
CA VAL A 172 -41.98 -7.45 58.13
C VAL A 172 -42.69 -8.81 57.99
N ALA A 173 -42.04 -9.80 57.39
CA ALA A 173 -42.60 -11.14 57.25
C ALA A 173 -42.85 -11.82 58.61
N ALA A 174 -41.88 -11.75 59.54
CA ALA A 174 -41.98 -12.41 60.84
C ALA A 174 -42.95 -11.71 61.80
N ASP A 175 -42.87 -10.38 61.94
CA ASP A 175 -43.65 -9.62 62.92
C ASP A 175 -45.05 -9.24 62.40
N CYS A 176 -45.21 -8.97 61.10
CA CYS A 176 -46.44 -8.41 60.52
C CYS A 176 -47.29 -9.45 59.76
N LEU A 177 -46.65 -10.36 59.01
CA LEU A 177 -47.33 -11.48 58.33
C LEU A 177 -47.39 -12.75 59.18
N TRP A 178 -46.69 -12.78 60.32
CA TRP A 178 -46.56 -13.95 61.21
C TRP A 178 -45.96 -15.19 60.56
N LEU A 179 -45.08 -15.02 59.56
CA LEU A 179 -44.29 -16.07 58.92
C LEU A 179 -43.12 -16.49 59.84
N GLY A 180 -43.46 -16.93 61.04
CA GLY A 180 -42.55 -17.18 62.16
C GLY A 180 -42.12 -18.63 62.36
N MET A 181 -42.76 -19.60 61.68
CA MET A 181 -42.38 -21.01 61.78
C MET A 181 -41.08 -21.29 61.01
N GLU A 182 -40.30 -22.29 61.41
CA GLU A 182 -39.00 -22.55 60.81
C GLU A 182 -39.11 -22.92 59.31
N SER A 183 -40.12 -23.69 58.90
CA SER A 183 -40.38 -23.97 57.48
C SER A 183 -40.69 -22.71 56.66
N GLN A 184 -41.47 -21.78 57.21
CA GLN A 184 -41.82 -20.51 56.58
C GLN A 184 -40.61 -19.58 56.50
N ARG A 185 -39.76 -19.57 57.53
CA ARG A 185 -38.50 -18.82 57.54
C ARG A 185 -37.49 -19.39 56.56
N THR A 186 -37.41 -20.70 56.39
CA THR A 186 -36.57 -21.33 55.38
C THR A 186 -37.06 -20.99 53.97
N ALA A 187 -38.36 -21.14 53.69
CA ALA A 187 -38.94 -20.74 52.41
C ALA A 187 -38.69 -19.26 52.08
N LEU A 188 -38.89 -18.37 53.07
CA LEU A 188 -38.58 -16.94 52.90
C LEU A 188 -37.09 -16.72 52.64
N ARG A 189 -36.20 -17.37 53.41
CA ARG A 189 -34.75 -17.25 53.23
C ARG A 189 -34.33 -17.71 51.85
N GLU A 190 -34.78 -18.88 51.39
CA GLU A 190 -34.48 -19.38 50.03
C GLU A 190 -34.91 -18.39 48.94
N MET A 191 -36.08 -17.76 49.06
CA MET A 191 -36.53 -16.74 48.11
C MET A 191 -35.69 -15.45 48.20
N LEU A 192 -35.36 -14.99 49.41
CA LEU A 192 -34.53 -13.80 49.63
C LEU A 192 -33.05 -14.03 49.29
N ASP A 193 -32.54 -15.25 49.43
CA ASP A 193 -31.21 -15.68 49.01
C ASP A 193 -31.14 -15.63 47.49
N ARG A 194 -32.09 -16.25 46.75
CA ARG A 194 -32.18 -16.12 45.29
C ARG A 194 -32.28 -14.66 44.83
N ALA A 195 -33.12 -13.86 45.47
CA ALA A 195 -33.29 -12.43 45.15
C ALA A 195 -32.06 -11.56 45.48
N VAL A 196 -31.02 -12.10 46.15
CA VAL A 196 -29.76 -11.42 46.47
C VAL A 196 -28.55 -12.02 45.73
N GLU A 197 -28.55 -13.33 45.47
CA GLU A 197 -27.48 -14.06 44.78
C GLU A 197 -27.28 -13.59 43.32
N VAL A 198 -28.33 -13.11 42.66
CA VAL A 198 -28.32 -12.67 41.25
C VAL A 198 -27.20 -11.67 40.93
N ASP A 199 -26.85 -10.79 41.88
CA ASP A 199 -25.94 -9.66 41.62
C ASP A 199 -24.66 -9.65 42.49
N GLN A 200 -24.67 -10.28 43.67
CA GLN A 200 -23.61 -10.07 44.68
C GLN A 200 -22.45 -11.05 44.66
N SER A 201 -22.61 -12.24 44.07
CA SER A 201 -21.50 -13.20 43.95
C SER A 201 -20.34 -12.63 43.13
N THR A 202 -20.64 -11.80 42.12
CA THR A 202 -19.74 -11.52 41.00
C THR A 202 -18.42 -10.82 41.35
N ILE A 203 -18.38 -9.86 42.30
CA ILE A 203 -17.10 -9.23 42.69
C ILE A 203 -16.28 -10.16 43.61
N GLU A 204 -16.91 -10.73 44.64
CA GLU A 204 -16.22 -11.61 45.60
C GLU A 204 -15.73 -12.91 44.95
N GLU A 205 -16.50 -13.44 43.99
CA GLU A 205 -16.12 -14.58 43.16
C GLU A 205 -15.01 -14.21 42.16
N THR A 206 -15.09 -13.04 41.51
CA THR A 206 -13.99 -12.55 40.66
C THR A 206 -12.71 -12.38 41.47
N GLU A 207 -12.77 -11.83 42.68
CA GLU A 207 -11.61 -11.73 43.58
C GLU A 207 -11.05 -13.11 43.95
N ARG A 208 -11.91 -14.06 44.31
CA ARG A 208 -11.52 -15.45 44.61
C ARG A 208 -10.82 -16.12 43.41
N LEU A 209 -11.36 -15.96 42.21
CA LEU A 209 -10.82 -16.56 40.98
C LEU A 209 -9.51 -15.87 40.53
N LEU A 210 -9.40 -14.54 40.70
CA LEU A 210 -8.14 -13.82 40.47
C LEU A 210 -7.08 -14.21 41.51
N ARG A 211 -7.45 -14.42 42.77
CA ARG A 211 -6.56 -14.88 43.84
C ARG A 211 -6.02 -16.28 43.58
N ASP A 212 -6.87 -17.20 43.11
CA ASP A 212 -6.47 -18.55 42.71
C ASP A 212 -5.42 -18.52 41.57
N ARG A 213 -5.59 -17.58 40.62
CA ARG A 213 -4.68 -17.41 39.47
C ARG A 213 -3.49 -16.48 39.70
N LEU A 214 -3.45 -15.74 40.82
CA LEU A 214 -2.42 -14.73 41.09
C LEU A 214 -0.98 -15.28 40.96
N PRO A 215 -0.61 -16.47 41.50
CA PRO A 215 0.75 -17.00 41.33
C PRO A 215 1.13 -17.22 39.86
N THR A 216 0.19 -17.68 39.03
CA THR A 216 0.38 -17.88 37.59
C THR A 216 0.55 -16.54 36.86
N ILE A 217 -0.31 -15.57 37.14
CA ILE A 217 -0.25 -14.23 36.54
C ILE A 217 1.10 -13.56 36.84
N LEU A 218 1.57 -13.60 38.09
CA LEU A 218 2.85 -13.02 38.47
C LEU A 218 4.05 -13.73 37.81
N ALA A 219 3.99 -15.06 37.65
CA ALA A 219 5.02 -15.82 36.96
C ALA A 219 5.12 -15.48 35.46
N GLU A 220 3.98 -15.25 34.79
CA GLU A 220 3.93 -14.88 33.37
C GLU A 220 4.38 -13.45 33.07
N LEU A 221 4.20 -12.52 34.02
CA LEU A 221 4.68 -11.14 33.91
C LEU A 221 6.21 -11.03 33.91
N LYS A 222 6.94 -12.09 34.33
CA LYS A 222 8.42 -12.16 34.34
C LYS A 222 9.08 -10.92 34.98
N LEU A 223 8.58 -10.55 36.16
CA LEU A 223 8.98 -9.35 36.88
C LEU A 223 10.50 -9.32 37.16
N PRO A 224 11.15 -8.14 37.10
CA PRO A 224 12.56 -7.99 37.48
C PRO A 224 12.87 -8.53 38.88
N THR A 225 14.06 -9.07 39.07
CA THR A 225 14.40 -9.81 40.31
C THR A 225 14.54 -8.94 41.57
N ASP A 226 14.67 -7.63 41.37
CA ASP A 226 14.73 -6.58 42.38
C ASP A 226 13.33 -6.10 42.84
N TYR A 227 12.27 -6.39 42.07
CA TYR A 227 10.90 -6.02 42.44
C TYR A 227 10.44 -6.79 43.69
N ARG A 228 9.82 -6.09 44.65
CA ARG A 228 9.28 -6.67 45.88
C ARG A 228 8.20 -7.71 45.57
N THR A 229 7.43 -7.47 44.53
CA THR A 229 6.39 -8.38 44.01
C THR A 229 7.00 -9.71 43.54
N GLN A 230 8.16 -9.68 42.87
CA GLN A 230 8.87 -10.90 42.46
C GLN A 230 9.47 -11.66 43.64
N LYS A 231 9.90 -10.93 44.69
CA LYS A 231 10.33 -11.55 45.95
C LYS A 231 9.15 -12.25 46.65
N ALA A 232 7.98 -11.61 46.71
CA ALA A 232 6.77 -12.20 47.30
C ALA A 232 6.33 -13.47 46.56
N LEU A 233 6.42 -13.51 45.21
CA LEU A 233 6.17 -14.73 44.43
C LEU A 233 7.17 -15.85 44.77
N ARG A 234 8.46 -15.54 44.91
CA ARG A 234 9.48 -16.55 45.30
C ARG A 234 9.26 -17.08 46.72
N GLU A 235 8.85 -16.23 47.66
CA GLU A 235 8.44 -16.65 49.01
C GLU A 235 7.22 -17.59 48.95
N TYR A 236 6.22 -17.27 48.13
CA TYR A 236 5.07 -18.15 47.87
C TYR A 236 5.50 -19.51 47.29
N GLN A 237 6.30 -19.53 46.22
CA GLN A 237 6.73 -20.77 45.54
C GLN A 237 7.57 -21.70 46.44
N ALA A 238 8.39 -21.13 47.33
CA ALA A 238 9.15 -21.89 48.30
C ALA A 238 8.25 -22.56 49.35
N GLU A 239 7.28 -21.82 49.91
CA GLU A 239 6.34 -22.37 50.89
C GLU A 239 5.31 -23.31 50.25
N GLU A 240 4.86 -23.05 49.01
CA GLU A 240 4.02 -23.94 48.22
C GLU A 240 4.70 -25.31 48.01
N SER A 241 5.98 -25.30 47.61
CA SER A 241 6.77 -26.53 47.47
C SER A 241 6.89 -27.28 48.80
N HIS A 242 7.11 -26.57 49.90
CA HIS A 242 7.19 -27.12 51.25
C HIS A 242 5.85 -27.74 51.71
N LEU A 243 4.73 -27.03 51.51
CA LEU A 243 3.38 -27.51 51.83
C LEU A 243 2.98 -28.73 50.97
N HIS A 244 3.35 -28.76 49.69
CA HIS A 244 3.15 -29.94 48.84
C HIS A 244 3.97 -31.14 49.32
N HIS A 245 5.24 -30.96 49.68
CA HIS A 245 6.04 -32.04 50.29
C HIS A 245 5.46 -32.55 51.62
N LEU A 246 4.81 -31.67 52.40
CA LEU A 246 4.12 -32.02 53.64
C LEU A 246 2.69 -32.58 53.45
N SER A 247 2.20 -32.71 52.21
CA SER A 247 0.82 -33.11 51.90
C SER A 247 -0.23 -32.28 52.66
N ALA A 248 -0.02 -30.95 52.70
CA ALA A 248 -0.86 -30.03 53.44
C ALA A 248 -2.32 -30.01 52.94
N SER A 249 -3.25 -29.69 53.85
CA SER A 249 -4.68 -29.54 53.51
C SER A 249 -4.92 -28.37 52.57
N ALA A 250 -5.95 -28.47 51.71
CA ALA A 250 -6.35 -27.41 50.78
C ALA A 250 -6.56 -26.04 51.47
N GLN A 251 -7.02 -26.04 52.73
CA GLN A 251 -7.16 -24.81 53.53
C GLN A 251 -5.83 -24.06 53.72
N LYS A 252 -4.71 -24.75 53.92
CA LYS A 252 -3.39 -24.10 54.05
C LYS A 252 -2.90 -23.50 52.73
N MET A 253 -3.27 -24.11 51.60
CA MET A 253 -2.99 -23.56 50.28
C MET A 253 -3.77 -22.26 50.03
N GLU A 254 -5.04 -22.20 50.46
CA GLU A 254 -5.83 -20.96 50.38
C GLU A 254 -5.35 -19.88 51.37
N GLU A 255 -4.91 -20.26 52.57
CA GLU A 255 -4.25 -19.33 53.50
C GLU A 255 -2.96 -18.74 52.89
N LEU A 256 -2.15 -19.55 52.19
CA LEU A 256 -0.94 -19.09 51.50
C LEU A 256 -1.25 -18.17 50.30
N LYS A 257 -2.26 -18.48 49.49
CA LYS A 257 -2.72 -17.61 48.39
C LYS A 257 -3.32 -16.30 48.91
N ALA A 258 -4.08 -16.33 49.99
CA ALA A 258 -4.63 -15.14 50.65
C ALA A 258 -3.51 -14.24 51.21
N GLU A 259 -2.43 -14.82 51.73
CA GLU A 259 -1.25 -14.05 52.17
C GLU A 259 -0.52 -13.40 50.99
N LEU A 260 -0.34 -14.10 49.86
CA LEU A 260 0.22 -13.51 48.64
C LEU A 260 -0.65 -12.35 48.14
N TRP A 261 -1.98 -12.55 48.07
CA TRP A 261 -2.93 -11.50 47.69
C TRP A 261 -2.83 -10.27 48.59
N ARG A 262 -2.77 -10.48 49.91
CA ARG A 262 -2.62 -9.41 50.91
C ARG A 262 -1.31 -8.64 50.74
N LYS A 263 -0.19 -9.31 50.45
CA LYS A 263 1.10 -8.67 50.16
C LYS A 263 1.06 -7.82 48.88
N VAL A 264 0.50 -8.36 47.80
CA VAL A 264 0.50 -7.71 46.47
C VAL A 264 -0.53 -6.58 46.37
N SER A 265 -1.58 -6.61 47.21
CA SER A 265 -2.56 -5.52 47.32
C SER A 265 -2.05 -4.29 48.08
N ASP A 266 -0.82 -4.30 48.61
CA ASP A 266 -0.18 -3.09 49.16
C ASP A 266 0.10 -2.06 48.06
N SER A 267 -0.08 -0.77 48.37
CA SER A 267 0.03 0.31 47.38
C SER A 267 1.40 0.41 46.72
N THR A 268 2.49 0.00 47.40
CA THR A 268 3.83 0.01 46.79
C THR A 268 4.07 -1.15 45.84
N LEU A 269 3.55 -2.35 46.12
CA LEU A 269 3.65 -3.50 45.22
C LEU A 269 2.68 -3.37 44.04
N ALA A 270 1.50 -2.78 44.26
CA ALA A 270 0.56 -2.47 43.19
C ALA A 270 1.17 -1.54 42.10
N ALA A 271 2.03 -0.59 42.48
CA ALA A 271 2.73 0.27 41.52
C ALA A 271 3.78 -0.49 40.68
N GLU A 272 4.57 -1.36 41.30
CA GLU A 272 5.49 -2.28 40.58
C GLU A 272 4.73 -3.16 39.58
N LEU A 273 3.60 -3.73 40.02
CA LEU A 273 2.76 -4.61 39.23
C LEU A 273 2.13 -3.89 38.02
N LEU A 274 1.60 -2.67 38.24
CA LEU A 274 1.07 -1.83 37.16
C LEU A 274 2.14 -1.48 36.12
N SER A 275 3.36 -1.16 36.55
CA SER A 275 4.49 -0.90 35.65
C SER A 275 4.78 -2.11 34.75
N ALA A 276 4.79 -3.32 35.32
CA ALA A 276 4.97 -4.54 34.55
C ALA A 276 3.78 -4.86 33.62
N VAL A 277 2.54 -4.59 34.04
CA VAL A 277 1.35 -4.70 33.17
C VAL A 277 1.46 -3.72 31.99
N ARG A 278 1.88 -2.47 32.23
CA ARG A 278 2.14 -1.47 31.17
C ARG A 278 3.22 -1.93 30.20
N ALA A 279 4.35 -2.40 30.70
CA ALA A 279 5.43 -2.95 29.87
C ALA A 279 4.91 -4.11 29.02
N LYS A 280 4.13 -5.02 29.61
CA LYS A 280 3.57 -6.18 28.91
C LYS A 280 2.57 -5.78 27.81
N ILE A 281 1.73 -4.77 28.06
CA ILE A 281 0.82 -4.20 27.05
C ILE A 281 1.63 -3.59 25.88
N GLY A 282 2.76 -2.94 26.20
CA GLY A 282 3.73 -2.43 25.22
C GLY A 282 4.42 -3.52 24.39
N ASP A 283 4.82 -4.65 24.99
CA ASP A 283 5.37 -5.82 24.28
C ASP A 283 4.39 -6.36 23.23
N PHE A 284 3.09 -6.25 23.49
CA PHE A 284 2.02 -6.61 22.56
C PHE A 284 1.62 -5.46 21.61
N GLY A 285 2.41 -4.39 21.50
CA GLY A 285 2.22 -3.32 20.50
C GLY A 285 1.01 -2.43 20.70
N TYR A 286 0.30 -2.51 21.84
CA TYR A 286 -0.86 -1.66 22.09
C TYR A 286 -0.43 -0.22 22.41
N SER A 287 -0.78 0.71 21.52
CA SER A 287 -0.53 2.15 21.66
C SER A 287 -1.60 2.85 22.51
N ALA A 288 -1.18 3.94 23.18
CA ALA A 288 -2.08 4.81 23.96
C ALA A 288 -3.24 5.37 23.11
N SER A 289 -2.97 5.68 21.84
CA SER A 289 -3.93 6.26 20.89
C SER A 289 -5.18 5.40 20.66
N ARG A 290 -5.15 4.12 21.04
CA ARG A 290 -6.20 3.14 20.74
C ARG A 290 -7.19 2.86 21.85
N VAL A 291 -6.96 3.35 23.07
CA VAL A 291 -7.79 3.02 24.23
C VAL A 291 -9.27 3.35 23.98
N LEU A 292 -9.58 4.54 23.48
CA LEU A 292 -10.96 4.94 23.17
C LEU A 292 -11.61 4.08 22.07
N PHE A 293 -10.83 3.61 21.09
CA PHE A 293 -11.32 2.73 20.04
C PHE A 293 -11.62 1.31 20.53
N GLU A 294 -10.79 0.75 21.42
CA GLU A 294 -11.06 -0.56 22.03
C GLU A 294 -12.28 -0.48 22.99
N LEU A 295 -12.43 0.63 23.74
CA LEU A 295 -13.64 0.89 24.52
C LEU A 295 -14.90 1.04 23.65
N PHE A 296 -14.79 1.68 22.48
CA PHE A 296 -15.88 1.76 21.50
C PHE A 296 -16.26 0.39 20.93
N GLN A 297 -15.28 -0.46 20.59
CA GLN A 297 -15.52 -1.84 20.12
C GLN A 297 -16.25 -2.67 21.18
N ASN A 298 -15.80 -2.61 22.44
CA ASN A 298 -16.48 -3.28 23.57
C ASN A 298 -17.93 -2.80 23.73
N ALA A 299 -18.20 -1.49 23.55
CA ALA A 299 -19.54 -0.94 23.61
C ALA A 299 -20.43 -1.43 22.45
N ASP A 300 -19.93 -1.46 21.20
CA ASP A 300 -20.70 -1.93 20.03
C ASP A 300 -21.03 -3.43 20.12
N ASP A 301 -20.09 -4.23 20.62
CA ASP A 301 -20.28 -5.64 20.93
C ASP A 301 -21.32 -5.83 22.06
N ALA A 302 -21.25 -5.04 23.15
CA ALA A 302 -22.22 -5.08 24.23
C ALA A 302 -23.64 -4.67 23.80
N TYR A 303 -23.77 -3.69 22.88
CA TYR A 303 -25.07 -3.37 22.28
C TYR A 303 -25.66 -4.54 21.48
N ARG A 304 -24.81 -5.26 20.74
CA ARG A 304 -25.23 -6.42 19.92
C ARG A 304 -25.69 -7.60 20.77
N GLN A 305 -24.98 -7.87 21.87
CA GLN A 305 -25.28 -8.97 22.80
C GLN A 305 -26.59 -8.76 23.60
N HIS A 306 -27.18 -7.55 23.59
CA HIS A 306 -28.39 -7.24 24.34
C HIS A 306 -29.70 -7.62 23.60
N CYS A 307 -29.63 -7.94 22.31
CA CYS A 307 -30.74 -8.38 21.43
C CYS A 307 -31.95 -7.44 21.24
N GLU A 308 -32.18 -6.45 22.10
CA GLU A 308 -33.14 -5.37 21.78
C GLU A 308 -32.60 -4.43 20.70
N THR A 309 -33.42 -4.10 19.71
CA THR A 309 -33.10 -3.12 18.65
C THR A 309 -33.04 -1.70 19.23
N ALA A 310 -31.90 -1.34 19.81
CA ALA A 310 -31.65 -0.04 20.40
C ALA A 310 -31.64 1.07 19.33
N SER A 311 -32.76 1.76 19.16
CA SER A 311 -32.89 2.91 18.24
C SER A 311 -32.02 4.11 18.62
N ASP A 312 -31.58 4.20 19.88
CA ASP A 312 -30.63 5.19 20.43
C ASP A 312 -29.32 4.51 20.89
N ALA A 313 -28.75 3.63 20.05
CA ALA A 313 -27.44 3.03 20.31
C ALA A 313 -26.32 4.07 20.19
N ARG A 314 -25.83 4.54 21.34
CA ARG A 314 -24.90 5.67 21.44
C ARG A 314 -23.70 5.41 22.36
N PHE A 315 -22.59 6.09 22.09
CA PHE A 315 -21.37 6.06 22.88
C PHE A 315 -21.00 7.47 23.32
N ARG A 316 -20.85 7.72 24.63
CA ARG A 316 -20.48 9.04 25.16
C ARG A 316 -19.09 9.01 25.79
N VAL A 317 -18.33 10.08 25.57
CA VAL A 317 -17.04 10.35 26.20
C VAL A 317 -17.13 11.69 26.94
N GLU A 318 -17.12 11.66 28.27
CA GLU A 318 -17.16 12.85 29.14
C GLU A 318 -15.73 13.18 29.62
N GLN A 319 -15.28 14.43 29.49
CA GLN A 319 -14.03 14.85 30.14
C GLN A 319 -14.19 14.96 31.67
N LEU A 320 -13.19 14.48 32.41
CA LEU A 320 -13.16 14.55 33.87
C LEU A 320 -12.52 15.88 34.33
N PRO A 321 -13.09 16.56 35.35
CA PRO A 321 -12.53 17.80 35.87
C PRO A 321 -11.23 17.53 36.65
N GLY A 322 -10.21 18.35 36.40
CA GLY A 322 -8.93 18.34 37.11
C GLY A 322 -7.74 18.57 36.18
N ASP A 323 -6.56 18.67 36.77
CA ASP A 323 -5.27 18.68 36.08
C ASP A 323 -4.43 17.54 36.67
N PRO A 324 -4.09 16.47 35.92
CA PRO A 324 -4.27 16.29 34.47
C PRO A 324 -5.65 15.72 34.04
N GLY A 325 -6.61 15.58 34.96
CA GLY A 325 -8.00 15.23 34.63
C GLY A 325 -8.16 13.80 34.07
N GLY A 326 -8.87 13.67 32.95
CA GLY A 326 -9.04 12.40 32.23
C GLY A 326 -10.35 12.30 31.47
N PHE A 327 -10.85 11.08 31.23
CA PHE A 327 -12.14 10.87 30.55
C PHE A 327 -12.96 9.72 31.15
N ARG A 328 -14.26 9.76 30.92
CA ARG A 328 -15.23 8.73 31.26
C ARG A 328 -15.97 8.31 30.01
N VAL A 329 -15.99 7.02 29.71
CA VAL A 329 -16.83 6.43 28.67
C VAL A 329 -18.15 5.96 29.28
N VAL A 330 -19.27 6.23 28.60
CA VAL A 330 -20.61 5.78 28.97
C VAL A 330 -21.30 5.13 27.77
N HIS A 331 -21.82 3.91 27.95
CA HIS A 331 -22.65 3.22 26.96
C HIS A 331 -23.81 2.47 27.62
N TRP A 332 -24.85 2.16 26.84
CA TRP A 332 -26.04 1.45 27.31
C TRP A 332 -26.19 0.05 26.69
N GLY A 333 -25.11 -0.56 26.20
CA GLY A 333 -25.07 -2.00 25.86
C GLY A 333 -25.36 -2.93 27.05
N ARG A 334 -25.36 -4.25 26.81
CA ARG A 334 -25.55 -5.30 27.85
C ARG A 334 -24.68 -5.00 29.09
N PRO A 335 -25.24 -5.02 30.31
CA PRO A 335 -24.45 -4.84 31.53
C PRO A 335 -23.42 -5.97 31.73
N ILE A 336 -22.33 -5.67 32.41
CA ILE A 336 -21.26 -6.63 32.71
C ILE A 336 -21.84 -7.76 33.57
N ASN A 337 -21.49 -9.01 33.26
CA ASN A 337 -21.97 -10.25 33.90
C ASN A 337 -23.47 -10.56 33.71
N HIS A 338 -24.23 -9.72 33.02
CA HIS A 338 -25.65 -9.95 32.76
C HIS A 338 -25.83 -10.96 31.63
N MET A 339 -26.48 -12.10 31.88
CA MET A 339 -26.59 -13.21 30.91
C MET A 339 -27.18 -12.82 29.56
N GLY A 340 -28.13 -11.88 29.53
CA GLY A 340 -28.84 -11.43 28.32
C GLY A 340 -30.30 -11.83 28.38
N HIS A 341 -30.98 -11.87 27.22
CA HIS A 341 -32.37 -12.32 27.12
C HIS A 341 -32.48 -13.86 27.30
N ASP A 342 -31.49 -14.61 26.83
CA ASP A 342 -31.42 -16.06 27.01
C ASP A 342 -30.32 -16.39 28.03
N ALA A 343 -30.73 -16.90 29.19
CA ALA A 343 -29.82 -17.20 30.30
C ALA A 343 -28.98 -18.48 30.08
N GLU A 344 -29.48 -19.45 29.30
CA GLU A 344 -28.71 -20.65 28.97
C GLU A 344 -27.66 -20.36 27.90
N GLU A 345 -28.05 -19.63 26.84
CA GLU A 345 -27.11 -19.17 25.81
C GLU A 345 -26.06 -18.22 26.40
N GLY A 346 -26.48 -17.27 27.26
CA GLY A 346 -25.58 -16.37 27.97
C GLY A 346 -24.51 -17.10 28.79
N ARG A 347 -24.91 -18.16 29.52
CA ARG A 347 -23.98 -19.01 30.25
C ARG A 347 -23.11 -19.88 29.32
N ARG A 348 -23.64 -20.31 28.17
CA ARG A 348 -22.89 -21.08 27.16
C ARG A 348 -21.75 -20.27 26.54
N VAL A 349 -21.96 -18.97 26.33
CA VAL A 349 -20.93 -18.04 25.81
C VAL A 349 -20.08 -17.39 26.92
N GLY A 350 -20.40 -17.63 28.19
CA GLY A 350 -19.62 -17.18 29.35
C GLY A 350 -19.85 -15.72 29.77
N HIS A 351 -21.05 -15.17 29.50
CA HIS A 351 -21.40 -13.81 29.92
C HIS A 351 -21.26 -13.59 31.43
N ASP A 352 -21.50 -14.60 32.27
CA ASP A 352 -21.30 -14.56 33.73
C ASP A 352 -19.89 -14.17 34.18
N ARG A 353 -18.91 -14.25 33.27
CA ARG A 353 -17.49 -14.04 33.53
C ARG A 353 -16.92 -12.80 32.85
N ASP A 354 -17.74 -11.90 32.31
CA ASP A 354 -17.25 -10.67 31.65
C ASP A 354 -16.25 -9.91 32.53
N LEU A 355 -16.56 -9.66 33.80
CA LEU A 355 -15.69 -8.91 34.72
C LEU A 355 -14.35 -9.62 34.94
N LEU A 356 -14.40 -10.94 35.14
CA LEU A 356 -13.20 -11.77 35.29
C LEU A 356 -12.37 -11.75 34.00
N ASN A 357 -13.00 -11.87 32.83
CA ASN A 357 -12.37 -11.80 31.51
C ASN A 357 -11.82 -10.39 31.20
N MET A 358 -12.43 -9.33 31.74
CA MET A 358 -11.93 -7.96 31.65
C MET A 358 -10.65 -7.77 32.47
N LEU A 359 -10.55 -8.40 33.66
CA LEU A 359 -9.40 -8.26 34.57
C LEU A 359 -8.26 -9.27 34.33
N LEU A 360 -8.54 -10.50 33.86
CA LEU A 360 -7.53 -11.54 33.66
C LEU A 360 -6.49 -11.16 32.58
N MET A 361 -5.21 -11.29 32.93
CA MET A 361 -4.08 -11.19 32.01
C MET A 361 -3.86 -12.52 31.26
N ASN A 362 -3.56 -12.46 29.96
CA ASN A 362 -3.22 -13.57 29.04
C ASN A 362 -4.25 -14.72 28.85
N PHE A 363 -5.23 -14.92 29.73
CA PHE A 363 -6.24 -15.97 29.62
C PHE A 363 -7.58 -15.43 29.12
N SER A 364 -7.79 -15.48 27.80
CA SER A 364 -9.12 -15.32 27.18
C SER A 364 -9.48 -16.62 26.46
N GLU A 365 -10.43 -17.39 27.01
CA GLU A 365 -10.90 -18.68 26.45
C GLU A 365 -11.75 -18.52 25.18
N LYS A 366 -11.46 -17.55 24.30
CA LYS A 366 -12.15 -17.38 23.03
C LYS A 366 -11.65 -18.42 22.02
N ARG A 367 -12.53 -19.34 21.62
CA ARG A 367 -12.21 -20.41 20.67
C ARG A 367 -12.02 -19.84 19.26
N PRO A 368 -11.17 -20.46 18.40
CA PRO A 368 -11.07 -20.06 17.00
C PRO A 368 -12.39 -20.39 16.28
N GLY A 369 -13.20 -19.37 15.97
CA GLY A 369 -14.46 -19.53 15.26
C GLY A 369 -15.50 -18.44 15.53
N ASP A 370 -15.44 -17.76 16.67
CA ASP A 370 -16.41 -16.72 17.01
C ASP A 370 -16.02 -15.35 16.40
N ASP A 371 -16.98 -14.67 15.76
CA ASP A 371 -16.84 -13.38 15.04
C ASP A 371 -16.67 -12.13 15.97
N LEU A 372 -16.06 -12.35 17.13
CA LEU A 372 -15.83 -11.36 18.18
C LEU A 372 -14.39 -10.84 18.17
N THR A 373 -14.28 -9.52 18.25
CA THR A 373 -13.02 -8.79 18.22
C THR A 373 -12.11 -9.12 19.43
N GLY A 374 -10.79 -9.08 19.22
CA GLY A 374 -9.78 -9.29 20.26
C GLY A 374 -9.31 -10.74 20.48
N LYS A 375 -8.56 -11.30 19.51
CA LYS A 375 -7.91 -12.64 19.60
C LYS A 375 -6.97 -12.84 20.78
N PHE A 376 -6.53 -11.78 21.46
CA PHE A 376 -5.50 -11.81 22.49
C PHE A 376 -6.01 -11.42 23.90
N GLY A 377 -7.30 -11.11 24.06
CA GLY A 377 -7.88 -10.76 25.38
C GLY A 377 -7.45 -9.42 26.01
N LEU A 378 -6.60 -8.65 25.33
CA LEU A 378 -5.95 -7.44 25.87
C LEU A 378 -6.67 -6.11 25.55
N GLY A 379 -7.70 -6.09 24.70
CA GLY A 379 -8.34 -4.86 24.22
C GLY A 379 -8.77 -3.90 25.34
N PHE A 380 -9.51 -4.39 26.34
CA PHE A 380 -9.86 -3.59 27.52
C PHE A 380 -8.62 -3.15 28.32
N LYS A 381 -7.61 -4.02 28.51
CA LYS A 381 -6.44 -3.76 29.38
C LYS A 381 -5.59 -2.56 28.93
N SER A 382 -5.68 -2.18 27.66
CA SER A 382 -5.01 -0.98 27.13
C SER A 382 -5.30 0.30 27.93
N VAL A 383 -6.44 0.38 28.63
CA VAL A 383 -6.76 1.47 29.58
C VAL A 383 -5.66 1.76 30.61
N HIS A 384 -4.89 0.74 31.02
CA HIS A 384 -3.82 0.89 32.00
C HIS A 384 -2.60 1.63 31.43
N VAL A 385 -2.47 1.80 30.11
CA VAL A 385 -1.47 2.69 29.49
C VAL A 385 -1.75 4.16 29.84
N LEU A 386 -3.01 4.51 30.11
CA LEU A 386 -3.46 5.87 30.40
C LEU A 386 -3.79 6.13 31.87
N SER A 387 -4.13 5.11 32.65
CA SER A 387 -4.59 5.30 34.04
C SER A 387 -3.96 4.34 35.02
N ASP A 388 -3.71 4.83 36.24
CA ASP A 388 -3.26 4.04 37.37
C ASP A 388 -4.42 3.32 38.10
N GLY A 389 -5.67 3.78 37.89
CA GLY A 389 -6.81 3.43 38.74
C GLY A 389 -8.16 3.50 38.01
N VAL A 390 -8.35 2.67 36.99
CA VAL A 390 -9.54 2.66 36.14
C VAL A 390 -10.77 2.26 36.94
N GLY A 391 -11.80 3.11 36.92
CA GLY A 391 -13.11 2.84 37.49
C GLY A 391 -14.00 2.09 36.51
N ILE A 392 -14.69 1.05 36.98
CA ILE A 392 -15.67 0.28 36.23
C ILE A 392 -16.96 0.29 37.04
N ALA A 393 -18.06 0.76 36.47
CA ALA A 393 -19.39 0.68 37.06
C ALA A 393 -20.41 0.19 36.03
N SER A 394 -21.11 -0.92 36.31
CA SER A 394 -22.13 -1.49 35.43
C SER A 394 -23.11 -2.32 36.24
N GLY A 395 -24.39 -1.98 36.19
CA GLY A 395 -25.39 -2.60 37.06
C GLY A 395 -25.03 -2.39 38.53
N PHE A 396 -24.73 -3.48 39.23
CA PHE A 396 -24.31 -3.46 40.64
C PHE A 396 -22.79 -3.62 40.83
N ILE A 397 -22.05 -3.90 39.77
CA ILE A 397 -20.58 -3.94 39.79
C ILE A 397 -20.09 -2.49 39.87
N ALA A 398 -19.31 -2.13 40.90
CA ALA A 398 -18.65 -0.83 41.00
C ALA A 398 -17.29 -0.95 41.72
N LEU A 399 -16.21 -0.88 40.95
CA LEU A 399 -14.84 -1.08 41.44
C LEU A 399 -13.82 -0.19 40.72
N ARG A 400 -12.63 -0.03 41.31
CA ARG A 400 -11.42 0.45 40.65
C ARG A 400 -10.36 -0.65 40.58
N THR A 401 -9.58 -0.65 39.52
CA THR A 401 -8.41 -1.52 39.40
C THR A 401 -7.22 -0.96 40.17
N ALA A 402 -6.57 -1.74 41.01
CA ALA A 402 -5.21 -1.50 41.49
C ALA A 402 -4.24 -2.48 40.79
N GLY A 403 -2.99 -2.07 40.57
CA GLY A 403 -1.98 -2.94 39.93
C GLY A 403 -2.33 -3.44 38.52
N GLY A 404 -3.28 -2.80 37.84
CA GLY A 404 -3.77 -3.18 36.50
C GLY A 404 -4.82 -4.30 36.47
N PHE A 405 -5.14 -5.00 37.58
CA PHE A 405 -6.20 -6.01 37.58
C PHE A 405 -6.84 -6.35 38.94
N LEU A 406 -6.28 -5.87 40.07
CA LEU A 406 -6.81 -6.15 41.41
C LEU A 406 -8.07 -5.30 41.65
N PRO A 407 -9.25 -5.89 41.92
CA PRO A 407 -10.47 -5.13 42.16
C PRO A 407 -10.44 -4.46 43.55
N THR A 408 -10.80 -3.18 43.61
CA THR A 408 -11.00 -2.43 44.86
C THR A 408 -12.39 -1.77 44.85
N PRO A 409 -13.18 -1.79 45.94
CA PRO A 409 -14.55 -1.26 45.92
C PRO A 409 -14.62 0.24 45.57
N TRP A 410 -15.56 0.63 44.71
CA TRP A 410 -15.79 2.04 44.34
C TRP A 410 -17.29 2.42 44.45
N PRO A 411 -17.82 2.61 45.68
CA PRO A 411 -19.27 2.82 45.89
C PRO A 411 -19.86 4.00 45.10
N ALA A 412 -19.11 5.09 44.95
CA ALA A 412 -19.53 6.26 44.17
C ALA A 412 -19.74 5.98 42.67
N GLY A 413 -19.16 4.90 42.13
CA GLY A 413 -19.37 4.45 40.75
C GLY A 413 -20.83 4.05 40.49
N ILE A 414 -21.52 3.47 41.48
CA ILE A 414 -22.94 3.10 41.37
C ILE A 414 -23.78 4.33 41.09
N ASP A 415 -23.56 5.42 41.86
CA ASP A 415 -24.35 6.64 41.71
C ASP A 415 -24.05 7.36 40.38
N ILE A 416 -22.85 7.19 39.81
CA ILE A 416 -22.51 7.69 38.48
C ILE A 416 -23.29 6.90 37.41
N ALA A 417 -23.31 5.56 37.49
CA ALA A 417 -24.02 4.71 36.54
C ALA A 417 -25.55 4.90 36.60
N GLU A 418 -26.13 5.00 37.80
CA GLU A 418 -27.58 5.21 37.97
C GLU A 418 -28.01 6.62 37.52
N ARG A 419 -27.17 7.66 37.70
CA ARG A 419 -27.43 9.01 37.13
C ARG A 419 -27.42 9.04 35.60
N GLN A 420 -26.78 8.08 34.94
CA GLN A 420 -26.71 7.96 33.48
C GLN A 420 -27.81 7.07 32.90
N LYS A 421 -28.68 6.51 33.73
CA LYS A 421 -29.82 5.66 33.31
C LYS A 421 -30.76 6.42 32.40
N VAL A 422 -31.15 5.82 31.26
CA VAL A 422 -32.11 6.44 30.34
C VAL A 422 -33.55 6.30 30.86
N PRO A 423 -34.50 7.15 30.41
CA PRO A 423 -35.89 7.11 30.90
C PRO A 423 -36.61 5.75 30.79
N GLY A 424 -36.18 4.89 29.86
CA GLY A 424 -36.66 3.50 29.76
C GLY A 424 -36.03 2.53 30.76
N GLY A 425 -35.43 3.02 31.86
CA GLY A 425 -34.84 2.21 32.93
C GLY A 425 -33.54 1.47 32.59
N ARG A 426 -33.07 1.51 31.33
CA ARG A 426 -31.86 0.81 30.91
C ARG A 426 -30.60 1.42 31.56
N LYS A 427 -29.90 0.60 32.36
CA LYS A 427 -28.68 0.97 33.11
C LYS A 427 -27.53 1.31 32.15
N ALA A 428 -26.64 2.21 32.58
CA ALA A 428 -25.40 2.52 31.89
C ALA A 428 -24.24 1.62 32.37
N THR A 429 -23.32 1.32 31.45
CA THR A 429 -21.95 0.91 31.79
C THR A 429 -21.06 2.13 31.67
N VAL A 430 -20.29 2.39 32.73
CA VAL A 430 -19.41 3.54 32.90
C VAL A 430 -17.98 3.04 33.13
N ILE A 431 -17.05 3.56 32.33
CA ILE A 431 -15.61 3.26 32.45
C ILE A 431 -14.88 4.59 32.63
N GLU A 432 -14.29 4.81 33.80
CA GLU A 432 -13.63 6.05 34.17
C GLU A 432 -12.11 5.88 34.13
N VAL A 433 -11.43 6.66 33.30
CA VAL A 433 -9.99 6.60 33.02
C VAL A 433 -9.35 7.92 33.49
N PRO A 434 -9.09 8.08 34.81
CA PRO A 434 -8.38 9.22 35.34
C PRO A 434 -6.90 9.16 34.94
N LEU A 435 -6.35 10.27 34.44
CA LEU A 435 -4.95 10.38 34.04
C LEU A 435 -4.07 10.75 35.24
N SER A 436 -2.79 10.45 35.12
CA SER A 436 -1.71 10.91 36.01
C SER A 436 -0.74 11.81 35.25
N ALA A 437 0.13 12.53 35.96
CA ALA A 437 1.06 13.48 35.33
C ALA A 437 1.98 12.83 34.29
N GLU A 438 2.27 11.53 34.42
CA GLU A 438 3.09 10.73 33.49
C GLU A 438 2.32 10.23 32.26
N THR A 439 0.99 10.34 32.27
CA THR A 439 0.09 9.78 31.25
C THR A 439 -0.79 10.84 30.57
N ALA A 440 -0.72 12.09 31.00
CA ALA A 440 -1.45 13.23 30.44
C ALA A 440 -1.29 13.37 28.92
N ASP A 441 -0.04 13.42 28.43
CA ASP A 441 0.28 13.55 26.99
C ASP A 441 -0.31 12.38 26.19
N LYS A 442 -0.12 11.14 26.67
CA LYS A 442 -0.70 9.93 26.07
C LYS A 442 -2.23 9.96 26.02
N GLY A 443 -2.87 10.56 27.03
CA GLY A 443 -4.31 10.77 27.07
C GLY A 443 -4.79 11.82 26.07
N ALA A 444 -4.01 12.89 25.88
CA ALA A 444 -4.26 13.88 24.85
C ALA A 444 -4.13 13.27 23.44
N ASP A 445 -3.09 12.47 23.19
CA ASP A 445 -2.91 11.72 21.93
C ASP A 445 -4.08 10.77 21.65
N ALA A 446 -4.58 10.05 22.66
CA ALA A 446 -5.74 9.17 22.55
C ALA A 446 -7.02 9.93 22.20
N MET A 447 -7.25 11.08 22.85
CA MET A 447 -8.38 11.94 22.55
C MET A 447 -8.27 12.56 21.14
N ALA A 448 -7.07 12.95 20.70
CA ALA A 448 -6.83 13.49 19.36
C ALA A 448 -7.06 12.44 18.27
N ALA A 449 -6.50 11.24 18.42
CA ALA A 449 -6.67 10.13 17.48
C ALA A 449 -8.14 9.67 17.39
N PHE A 450 -8.88 9.67 18.50
CA PHE A 450 -10.32 9.37 18.47
C PHE A 450 -11.11 10.47 17.75
N LYS A 451 -10.79 11.75 18.00
CA LYS A 451 -11.45 12.90 17.37
C LYS A 451 -11.22 13.00 15.86
N SER A 452 -10.10 12.56 15.30
CA SER A 452 -9.92 12.55 13.83
C SER A 452 -10.78 11.49 13.13
N ALA A 453 -11.08 10.37 13.81
CA ALA A 453 -11.85 9.26 13.25
C ALA A 453 -13.36 9.29 13.56
N VAL A 454 -13.79 10.02 14.60
CA VAL A 454 -15.15 9.95 15.17
C VAL A 454 -16.26 10.21 14.14
N THR A 455 -16.03 11.07 13.14
CA THR A 455 -16.99 11.38 12.07
C THR A 455 -17.45 10.12 11.32
N TRP A 456 -16.53 9.20 11.01
CA TRP A 456 -16.81 8.04 10.16
C TRP A 456 -16.94 6.72 10.93
N LEU A 457 -16.51 6.69 12.19
CA LEU A 457 -16.58 5.51 13.06
C LEU A 457 -18.00 4.89 13.18
N PRO A 458 -19.10 5.65 13.33
CA PRO A 458 -20.46 5.08 13.37
C PRO A 458 -20.92 4.43 12.06
N ALA A 459 -20.31 4.79 10.91
CA ALA A 459 -20.66 4.22 9.60
C ALA A 459 -20.14 2.78 9.42
N PHE A 460 -19.14 2.38 10.22
CA PHE A 460 -18.57 1.03 10.25
C PHE A 460 -19.00 0.20 11.47
N ALA A 461 -19.44 0.85 12.56
CA ALA A 461 -20.02 0.19 13.73
C ALA A 461 -21.19 -0.73 13.36
N ARG A 462 -21.34 -1.87 14.05
CA ARG A 462 -22.42 -2.81 13.73
C ARG A 462 -23.74 -2.29 14.28
N THR A 463 -23.75 -1.73 15.49
CA THR A 463 -24.96 -1.29 16.21
C THR A 463 -24.97 0.21 16.52
N ILE A 464 -23.87 0.78 16.99
CA ILE A 464 -23.81 2.20 17.43
C ILE A 464 -23.99 3.14 16.24
N ARG A 465 -24.85 4.15 16.39
CA ARG A 465 -25.13 5.17 15.36
C ARG A 465 -24.87 6.60 15.81
N ARG A 466 -24.66 6.83 17.11
CA ARG A 466 -24.39 8.15 17.67
C ARG A 466 -23.15 8.13 18.56
N ILE A 467 -22.26 9.12 18.40
CA ILE A 467 -21.13 9.34 19.32
C ILE A 467 -21.23 10.77 19.87
N GLU A 468 -21.08 10.89 21.17
CA GLU A 468 -21.07 12.16 21.90
C GLU A 468 -19.71 12.33 22.59
N ILE A 469 -19.07 13.49 22.43
CA ILE A 469 -17.84 13.86 23.15
C ILE A 469 -18.11 15.19 23.86
N ASP A 470 -18.19 15.15 25.18
CA ASP A 470 -18.35 16.32 26.04
C ASP A 470 -16.98 16.88 26.44
N GLY A 471 -16.80 18.17 26.20
CA GLY A 471 -15.59 18.97 26.48
C GLY A 471 -15.85 20.43 26.10
N ASP A 472 -14.81 21.25 25.96
CA ASP A 472 -14.94 22.70 25.66
C ASP A 472 -15.83 23.00 24.44
N VAL A 473 -15.80 22.13 23.42
CA VAL A 473 -16.71 22.15 22.28
C VAL A 473 -17.42 20.79 22.22
N PRO A 474 -18.67 20.68 22.71
CA PRO A 474 -19.43 19.44 22.64
C PRO A 474 -19.61 18.97 21.21
N THR A 475 -19.32 17.71 20.95
CA THR A 475 -19.40 17.11 19.62
C THR A 475 -20.38 15.95 19.63
N SER A 476 -21.49 16.08 18.89
CA SER A 476 -22.37 14.95 18.55
C SER A 476 -22.14 14.58 17.09
N VAL A 477 -22.03 13.28 16.84
CA VAL A 477 -21.94 12.68 15.51
C VAL A 477 -23.04 11.63 15.41
N ASP A 478 -24.10 11.95 14.68
CA ASP A 478 -25.21 11.06 14.39
C ASP A 478 -25.05 10.52 12.95
N CYS A 479 -25.22 9.21 12.75
CA CYS A 479 -25.02 8.53 11.47
C CYS A 479 -26.26 7.76 11.03
N SER A 480 -26.69 8.01 9.80
CA SER A 480 -27.76 7.28 9.12
C SER A 480 -27.24 6.61 7.86
N SER A 481 -27.77 5.42 7.53
CA SER A 481 -27.39 4.67 6.33
C SER A 481 -28.64 4.14 5.65
N LEU A 482 -28.88 4.59 4.42
CA LEU A 482 -30.06 4.25 3.62
C LEU A 482 -29.65 3.62 2.28
N PRO A 483 -30.37 2.62 1.74
CA PRO A 483 -30.15 2.10 0.39
C PRO A 483 -30.20 3.21 -0.67
N LEU A 484 -29.22 3.28 -1.57
CA LEU A 484 -29.23 4.22 -2.69
C LEU A 484 -30.29 3.76 -3.70
N LEU A 485 -31.35 4.55 -3.88
CA LEU A 485 -32.47 4.24 -4.79
C LEU A 485 -33.05 2.82 -4.61
N GLY A 486 -33.01 2.29 -3.38
CA GLY A 486 -33.49 0.95 -3.04
C GLY A 486 -32.48 -0.20 -3.23
N GLU A 487 -31.29 0.04 -3.80
CA GLU A 487 -30.23 -0.98 -3.86
C GLU A 487 -29.59 -1.16 -2.48
N SER A 488 -29.78 -2.34 -1.88
CA SER A 488 -29.29 -2.68 -0.55
C SER A 488 -27.76 -2.80 -0.43
N GLN A 489 -27.07 -3.05 -1.54
CA GLN A 489 -25.61 -3.26 -1.61
C GLN A 489 -24.80 -1.97 -1.76
N ILE A 490 -25.47 -0.84 -2.04
CA ILE A 490 -24.88 0.48 -2.18
C ILE A 490 -25.72 1.43 -1.32
N ARG A 491 -25.14 1.97 -0.25
CA ARG A 491 -25.88 2.80 0.72
C ARG A 491 -25.35 4.22 0.74
N VAL A 492 -26.24 5.20 0.85
CA VAL A 492 -25.86 6.55 1.23
C VAL A 492 -25.71 6.58 2.75
N VAL A 493 -24.48 6.83 3.20
CA VAL A 493 -24.18 7.19 4.58
C VAL A 493 -24.29 8.71 4.69
N SER A 494 -25.16 9.20 5.55
CA SER A 494 -25.22 10.62 5.94
C SER A 494 -24.80 10.74 7.40
N VAL A 495 -23.73 11.49 7.63
CA VAL A 495 -23.25 11.84 8.96
C VAL A 495 -23.63 13.29 9.24
N SER A 496 -24.24 13.53 10.39
CA SER A 496 -24.60 14.86 10.89
C SER A 496 -23.89 15.14 12.21
N GLY A 497 -23.05 16.18 12.19
CA GLY A 497 -22.43 16.75 13.38
C GLY A 497 -22.21 18.25 13.18
N GLY A 498 -20.99 18.75 13.41
CA GLY A 498 -20.64 20.17 13.15
C GLY A 498 -20.79 20.60 11.67
N ARG A 499 -20.73 19.64 10.74
CA ARG A 499 -21.16 19.77 9.33
C ARG A 499 -21.92 18.49 8.93
N ARG A 500 -22.69 18.57 7.85
CA ARG A 500 -23.29 17.39 7.21
C ARG A 500 -22.32 16.85 6.18
N GLU A 501 -21.93 15.60 6.35
CA GLU A 501 -21.01 14.85 5.48
C GLU A 501 -21.77 13.69 4.83
N ARG A 502 -21.41 13.31 3.59
CA ARG A 502 -21.98 12.14 2.91
C ARG A 502 -20.89 11.20 2.39
N ALA A 503 -21.21 9.92 2.33
CA ALA A 503 -20.39 8.91 1.66
C ALA A 503 -21.25 7.84 1.01
N LEU A 504 -20.77 7.26 -0.09
CA LEU A 504 -21.28 6.02 -0.66
C LEU A 504 -20.60 4.83 0.03
N ARG A 505 -21.40 3.95 0.63
CA ARG A 505 -20.95 2.68 1.20
C ARG A 505 -21.23 1.54 0.22
N PHE A 506 -20.18 0.85 -0.18
CA PHE A 506 -20.26 -0.38 -0.96
C PHE A 506 -20.08 -1.57 -0.02
N ASP A 507 -21.13 -2.38 0.15
CA ASP A 507 -21.05 -3.63 0.90
C ASP A 507 -20.37 -4.70 0.01
N LEU A 508 -19.15 -5.09 0.40
CA LEU A 508 -18.31 -6.07 -0.28
C LEU A 508 -18.50 -7.47 0.34
N SER A 509 -17.81 -8.47 -0.21
CA SER A 509 -17.84 -9.84 0.29
C SER A 509 -17.13 -9.99 1.65
N PHE A 510 -17.49 -11.03 2.41
CA PHE A 510 -16.81 -11.44 3.65
C PHE A 510 -16.71 -10.35 4.75
N GLY A 511 -17.75 -9.51 4.89
CA GLY A 511 -17.81 -8.49 5.94
C GLY A 511 -16.96 -7.25 5.69
N PHE A 512 -16.44 -7.07 4.46
CA PHE A 512 -15.78 -5.84 4.05
C PHE A 512 -16.78 -4.79 3.57
N ALA A 513 -16.50 -3.51 3.84
CA ALA A 513 -17.27 -2.38 3.34
C ALA A 513 -16.35 -1.21 3.00
N LEU A 514 -16.52 -0.63 1.81
CA LEU A 514 -15.74 0.52 1.33
C LEU A 514 -16.61 1.79 1.39
N LEU A 515 -16.12 2.86 2.02
CA LEU A 515 -16.70 4.20 1.98
C LEU A 515 -15.96 5.08 0.99
N LEU A 516 -16.71 5.70 0.09
CA LEU A 516 -16.26 6.75 -0.83
C LEU A 516 -16.89 8.07 -0.40
N HIS A 517 -16.07 9.08 -0.07
CA HIS A 517 -16.55 10.40 0.35
C HIS A 517 -17.30 11.11 -0.80
N ILE A 518 -18.35 11.86 -0.47
CA ILE A 518 -19.13 12.65 -1.43
C ILE A 518 -19.25 14.08 -0.89
N ASP A 519 -18.77 15.04 -1.68
CA ASP A 519 -19.00 16.47 -1.48
C ASP A 519 -20.02 17.04 -2.50
N ALA A 520 -20.29 18.34 -2.41
CA ALA A 520 -21.29 19.04 -3.23
C ALA A 520 -21.09 18.94 -4.76
N ALA A 521 -19.92 18.52 -5.23
CA ALA A 521 -19.63 18.30 -6.64
C ALA A 521 -19.17 16.86 -6.95
N GLY A 522 -19.54 15.88 -6.10
CA GLY A 522 -19.30 14.44 -6.35
C GLY A 522 -18.21 13.82 -5.48
N PRO A 523 -17.56 12.74 -5.95
CA PRO A 523 -16.56 12.01 -5.17
C PRO A 523 -15.41 12.88 -4.67
N GLY A 524 -15.16 12.81 -3.37
CA GLY A 524 -14.10 13.51 -2.65
C GLY A 524 -13.05 12.55 -2.09
N ARG A 525 -11.99 13.11 -1.52
CA ARG A 525 -10.98 12.36 -0.75
C ARG A 525 -11.21 12.62 0.73
N PHE A 526 -11.07 11.59 1.56
CA PHE A 526 -11.01 11.77 3.01
C PHE A 526 -9.75 12.56 3.43
N PRO A 527 -9.77 13.31 4.54
CA PRO A 527 -8.62 14.04 5.07
C PRO A 527 -7.36 13.17 5.19
N ASP A 528 -6.18 13.68 4.84
CA ASP A 528 -4.94 12.89 4.74
C ASP A 528 -4.41 12.36 6.09
N ASP A 529 -4.89 12.90 7.21
CA ASP A 529 -4.59 12.45 8.58
C ASP A 529 -5.39 11.21 9.01
N LEU A 530 -6.36 10.76 8.21
CA LEU A 530 -7.22 9.61 8.51
C LEU A 530 -6.73 8.34 7.81
N ASN A 531 -6.25 7.34 8.56
CA ASN A 531 -5.79 6.08 7.96
C ASN A 531 -6.91 5.36 7.17
N ARG A 532 -6.56 4.74 6.04
CA ARG A 532 -7.55 4.24 5.06
C ARG A 532 -8.08 2.84 5.34
N LEU A 533 -7.28 1.97 5.97
CA LEU A 533 -7.68 0.59 6.31
C LEU A 533 -8.18 0.54 7.75
N TRP A 534 -9.32 -0.12 7.99
CA TRP A 534 -10.00 -0.18 9.27
C TRP A 534 -10.39 -1.62 9.64
N ASN A 535 -10.33 -1.96 10.92
CA ASN A 535 -10.99 -3.13 11.50
C ASN A 535 -11.81 -2.66 12.71
N LEU A 536 -12.94 -2.02 12.40
CA LEU A 536 -13.78 -1.15 13.24
C LEU A 536 -13.07 0.09 13.82
N ALA A 537 -11.74 0.08 13.93
CA ALA A 537 -10.90 1.25 14.19
C ALA A 537 -9.83 1.40 13.09
N PRO A 538 -9.28 2.61 12.89
CA PRO A 538 -8.19 2.84 11.94
C PRO A 538 -6.97 1.95 12.25
N LEU A 539 -6.40 1.33 11.22
CA LEU A 539 -5.14 0.57 11.29
C LEU A 539 -3.97 1.50 11.01
N GLU A 540 -2.79 1.20 11.53
CA GLU A 540 -1.56 1.99 11.28
C GLU A 540 -0.81 1.50 10.02
N VAL A 541 -1.57 1.04 9.01
CA VAL A 541 -1.05 0.58 7.72
C VAL A 541 -1.10 1.75 6.73
N PRO A 542 0.04 2.17 6.13
CA PRO A 542 0.07 3.27 5.18
C PRO A 542 -0.69 2.88 3.90
N SER A 543 -1.52 3.79 3.42
CA SER A 543 -2.23 3.67 2.14
C SER A 543 -2.56 5.07 1.64
N ARG A 544 -2.39 5.31 0.34
CA ARG A 544 -2.67 6.62 -0.29
C ARG A 544 -4.07 6.73 -0.87
N SER A 545 -4.89 5.68 -0.74
CA SER A 545 -6.24 5.60 -1.28
C SER A 545 -7.13 6.77 -0.86
N GLY A 546 -8.02 7.20 -1.75
CA GLY A 546 -8.97 8.28 -1.45
C GLY A 546 -10.26 7.83 -0.75
N TRP A 547 -10.38 6.56 -0.39
CA TRP A 547 -11.53 5.91 0.27
C TRP A 547 -11.15 5.29 1.63
N LEU A 548 -12.13 4.84 2.41
CA LEU A 548 -11.92 4.03 3.62
C LEU A 548 -12.42 2.60 3.42
N LEU A 549 -11.64 1.58 3.80
CA LEU A 549 -12.03 0.17 3.73
C LEU A 549 -12.01 -0.45 5.12
N ASN A 550 -13.20 -0.81 5.61
CA ASN A 550 -13.36 -1.56 6.84
C ASN A 550 -13.57 -3.05 6.57
N GLY A 551 -13.02 -3.91 7.41
CA GLY A 551 -13.42 -5.32 7.47
C GLY A 551 -12.52 -6.18 8.35
N PRO A 552 -12.75 -7.51 8.37
CA PRO A 552 -11.95 -8.46 9.14
C PRO A 552 -10.55 -8.66 8.53
N PHE A 553 -9.69 -7.67 8.74
CA PHE A 553 -8.26 -7.80 8.51
C PHE A 553 -7.63 -8.67 9.60
N ALA A 554 -6.83 -9.65 9.18
CA ALA A 554 -5.89 -10.30 10.07
C ALA A 554 -4.75 -9.30 10.30
N VAL A 555 -4.51 -8.95 11.56
CA VAL A 555 -3.56 -7.92 11.97
C VAL A 555 -2.71 -8.44 13.12
N ASP A 556 -1.52 -7.87 13.29
CA ASP A 556 -0.72 -8.04 14.50
C ASP A 556 -1.45 -7.48 15.74
N PRO A 557 -1.07 -7.86 16.97
CA PRO A 557 -1.62 -7.28 18.21
C PRO A 557 -1.58 -5.73 18.23
N GLY A 558 -0.50 -5.14 17.72
CA GLY A 558 -0.35 -3.69 17.58
C GLY A 558 -1.07 -3.08 16.37
N ARG A 559 -1.79 -3.87 15.56
CA ARG A 559 -2.43 -3.50 14.28
C ARG A 559 -1.65 -2.46 13.45
N THR A 560 -0.34 -2.65 13.33
CA THR A 560 0.59 -1.87 12.51
C THR A 560 0.82 -2.51 11.13
N GLY A 561 0.51 -3.80 10.98
CA GLY A 561 0.63 -4.55 9.74
C GLY A 561 -0.56 -5.48 9.48
N LEU A 562 -0.70 -5.87 8.22
CA LEU A 562 -1.57 -6.97 7.81
C LEU A 562 -0.80 -8.29 7.96
N ALA A 563 -1.44 -9.29 8.58
CA ALA A 563 -0.88 -10.62 8.72
C ALA A 563 -1.15 -11.50 7.47
N GLY A 564 -0.28 -12.46 7.22
CA GLY A 564 -0.28 -13.30 6.01
C GLY A 564 0.78 -12.86 5.00
N SER A 565 1.05 -13.68 3.99
CA SER A 565 2.04 -13.35 2.95
C SER A 565 1.54 -12.22 2.05
N ILE A 566 2.46 -11.57 1.33
CA ILE A 566 2.11 -10.55 0.32
C ILE A 566 1.13 -11.15 -0.71
N ALA A 567 1.32 -12.42 -1.10
CA ALA A 567 0.42 -13.12 -2.01
C ALA A 567 -1.02 -13.28 -1.46
N ASP A 568 -1.17 -13.63 -0.18
CA ASP A 568 -2.48 -13.75 0.47
C ASP A 568 -3.21 -12.39 0.52
N GLN A 569 -2.47 -11.33 0.85
CA GLN A 569 -2.99 -9.96 0.89
C GLN A 569 -3.42 -9.50 -0.50
N THR A 570 -2.59 -9.75 -1.53
CA THR A 570 -2.89 -9.47 -2.93
C THR A 570 -4.15 -10.20 -3.42
N GLU A 571 -4.31 -11.51 -3.17
CA GLU A 571 -5.50 -12.24 -3.63
C GLU A 571 -6.78 -11.83 -2.87
N LYS A 572 -6.65 -11.42 -1.60
CA LYS A 572 -7.75 -10.80 -0.86
C LYS A 572 -8.21 -9.50 -1.53
N PHE A 573 -7.28 -8.61 -1.90
CA PHE A 573 -7.61 -7.37 -2.60
C PHE A 573 -8.17 -7.62 -4.01
N ARG A 574 -7.68 -8.62 -4.76
CA ARG A 574 -8.31 -9.04 -6.03
C ARG A 574 -9.73 -9.54 -5.83
N THR A 575 -9.99 -10.31 -4.77
CA THR A 575 -11.34 -10.82 -4.47
C THR A 575 -12.31 -9.70 -4.11
N LEU A 576 -11.88 -8.74 -3.31
CA LEU A 576 -12.64 -7.51 -3.03
C LEU A 576 -12.85 -6.68 -4.30
N GLY A 577 -11.84 -6.60 -5.17
CA GLY A 577 -11.88 -5.86 -6.44
C GLY A 577 -12.92 -6.39 -7.40
N ARG A 578 -13.08 -7.73 -7.51
CA ARG A 578 -14.17 -8.35 -8.28
C ARG A 578 -15.53 -7.82 -7.80
N THR A 579 -15.80 -7.92 -6.49
CA THR A 579 -17.07 -7.43 -5.91
C THR A 579 -17.24 -5.92 -6.08
N LEU A 580 -16.18 -5.11 -5.89
CA LEU A 580 -16.23 -3.67 -6.09
C LEU A 580 -16.58 -3.30 -7.53
N GLY A 581 -16.08 -4.04 -8.52
CA GLY A 581 -16.41 -3.85 -9.94
C GLY A 581 -17.91 -4.01 -10.20
N ASP A 582 -18.52 -5.09 -9.70
CA ASP A 582 -19.97 -5.31 -9.80
C ASP A 582 -20.78 -4.16 -9.17
N ARG A 583 -20.33 -3.63 -8.02
CA ARG A 583 -21.00 -2.51 -7.34
C ARG A 583 -20.83 -1.19 -8.09
N LEU A 584 -19.68 -0.96 -8.70
CA LEU A 584 -19.41 0.24 -9.50
C LEU A 584 -20.22 0.25 -10.81
N LEU A 585 -20.42 -0.90 -11.46
CA LEU A 585 -21.37 -1.02 -12.58
C LEU A 585 -22.80 -0.73 -12.15
N LYS A 586 -23.26 -1.32 -11.04
CA LYS A 586 -24.58 -1.01 -10.46
C LYS A 586 -24.76 0.47 -10.13
N LEU A 587 -23.73 1.13 -9.58
CA LEU A 587 -23.74 2.56 -9.30
C LEU A 587 -23.97 3.37 -10.59
N HIS A 588 -23.29 3.01 -11.67
CA HIS A 588 -23.50 3.63 -12.97
C HIS A 588 -24.92 3.42 -13.49
N ASP A 589 -25.41 2.19 -13.48
CA ASP A 589 -26.70 1.85 -14.07
C ASP A 589 -27.88 2.47 -13.28
N LEU A 590 -27.73 2.67 -11.96
CA LEU A 590 -28.65 3.48 -11.14
C LEU A 590 -28.63 4.96 -11.56
N ALA A 591 -27.44 5.54 -11.72
CA ALA A 591 -27.26 6.94 -12.10
C ALA A 591 -27.74 7.24 -13.53
N ASP A 592 -27.60 6.30 -14.46
CA ASP A 592 -28.09 6.41 -15.84
C ASP A 592 -29.62 6.35 -15.89
N THR A 593 -30.23 5.43 -15.13
CA THR A 593 -31.68 5.23 -15.06
C THR A 593 -32.40 6.42 -14.41
N ASP A 594 -31.91 6.92 -13.27
CA ASP A 594 -32.51 8.06 -12.56
C ASP A 594 -31.42 8.99 -11.98
N TRP A 595 -30.83 9.79 -12.87
CA TRP A 595 -29.85 10.81 -12.48
C TRP A 595 -30.41 11.80 -11.44
N ARG A 596 -31.70 12.13 -11.50
CA ARG A 596 -32.30 13.12 -10.63
C ARG A 596 -32.41 12.57 -9.21
N GLY A 597 -33.01 11.40 -9.02
CA GLY A 597 -33.06 10.73 -7.73
C GLY A 597 -31.67 10.40 -7.19
N PHE A 598 -30.71 10.05 -8.06
CA PHE A 598 -29.31 9.84 -7.69
C PHE A 598 -28.65 11.12 -7.15
N ALA A 599 -28.80 12.25 -7.84
CA ALA A 599 -28.26 13.54 -7.42
C ALA A 599 -28.92 14.05 -6.12
N GLU A 600 -30.25 13.99 -6.01
CA GLU A 600 -31.00 14.35 -4.79
C GLU A 600 -30.60 13.45 -3.60
N SER A 601 -30.33 12.16 -3.84
CA SER A 601 -29.82 11.22 -2.82
C SER A 601 -28.39 11.53 -2.35
N LEU A 602 -27.62 12.30 -3.11
CA LEU A 602 -26.21 12.60 -2.85
C LEU A 602 -25.89 14.08 -2.54
N ASP A 603 -26.90 14.97 -2.48
CA ASP A 603 -26.72 16.45 -2.35
C ASP A 603 -26.01 17.10 -3.55
N LEU A 604 -26.13 16.50 -4.74
CA LEU A 604 -25.56 17.03 -5.99
C LEU A 604 -26.57 17.92 -6.72
N ASP A 605 -26.09 18.77 -7.64
CA ASP A 605 -26.97 19.55 -8.51
C ASP A 605 -27.80 18.63 -9.42
N ALA A 606 -29.11 18.60 -9.15
CA ALA A 606 -30.10 17.79 -9.84
C ALA A 606 -30.81 18.54 -10.99
N SER A 607 -30.33 19.74 -11.38
CA SER A 607 -30.96 20.52 -12.45
C SER A 607 -30.65 19.97 -13.85
N ASP A 608 -31.69 19.84 -14.69
CA ASP A 608 -31.55 19.31 -16.06
C ASP A 608 -30.57 20.14 -16.91
N ALA A 609 -30.45 21.43 -16.62
CA ALA A 609 -29.55 22.35 -17.32
C ALA A 609 -28.05 22.06 -17.08
N SER A 610 -27.70 21.44 -15.94
CA SER A 610 -26.32 21.08 -15.60
C SER A 610 -26.05 19.58 -15.72
N ARG A 611 -27.07 18.72 -15.94
CA ARG A 611 -26.96 17.25 -15.97
C ARG A 611 -25.69 16.72 -16.65
N THR A 612 -25.39 17.16 -17.88
CA THR A 612 -24.21 16.69 -18.63
C THR A 612 -22.89 17.05 -17.93
N ALA A 613 -22.79 18.27 -17.38
CA ALA A 613 -21.62 18.74 -16.66
C ALA A 613 -21.49 18.09 -15.26
N ALA A 614 -22.61 17.90 -14.56
CA ALA A 614 -22.65 17.20 -13.27
C ALA A 614 -22.27 15.72 -13.43
N TRP A 615 -22.80 15.05 -14.47
CA TRP A 615 -22.43 13.69 -14.85
C TRP A 615 -20.93 13.57 -15.16
N SER A 616 -20.39 14.41 -16.06
CA SER A 616 -18.96 14.37 -16.40
C SER A 616 -18.08 14.66 -15.19
N THR A 617 -18.49 15.57 -14.32
CA THR A 617 -17.75 15.91 -13.09
C THR A 617 -17.75 14.75 -12.10
N PHE A 618 -18.89 14.11 -11.86
CA PHE A 618 -19.00 12.97 -10.93
C PHE A 618 -18.04 11.83 -11.32
N TRP A 619 -18.06 11.41 -12.60
CA TRP A 619 -17.21 10.32 -13.08
C TRP A 619 -15.73 10.70 -13.18
N SER A 620 -15.42 11.94 -13.57
CA SER A 620 -14.04 12.45 -13.56
C SER A 620 -13.45 12.46 -12.15
N ARG A 621 -14.24 12.84 -11.15
CA ARG A 621 -13.80 12.86 -9.75
C ARG A 621 -13.74 11.47 -9.13
N LEU A 622 -14.61 10.53 -9.54
CA LEU A 622 -14.45 9.11 -9.20
C LEU A 622 -13.09 8.58 -9.70
N PHE A 623 -12.72 8.91 -10.95
CA PHE A 623 -11.39 8.59 -11.47
C PHE A 623 -10.28 9.22 -10.61
N ASP A 624 -10.38 10.50 -10.27
CA ASP A 624 -9.34 11.21 -9.50
C ASP A 624 -9.15 10.69 -8.06
N VAL A 625 -10.19 10.06 -7.49
CA VAL A 625 -10.14 9.41 -6.17
C VAL A 625 -9.54 8.01 -6.26
N LEU A 626 -9.88 7.23 -7.28
CA LEU A 626 -9.42 5.84 -7.45
C LEU A 626 -8.06 5.74 -8.16
N ALA A 627 -7.65 6.74 -8.94
CA ALA A 627 -6.35 6.75 -9.61
C ALA A 627 -5.16 6.83 -8.64
N LEU A 628 -5.41 7.21 -7.38
CA LEU A 628 -4.45 7.08 -6.28
C LEU A 628 -4.06 5.63 -6.00
N ASP A 629 -4.97 4.69 -6.23
CA ASP A 629 -4.78 3.27 -5.94
C ASP A 629 -3.88 2.59 -6.97
N PHE A 630 -3.76 3.15 -8.18
CA PHE A 630 -3.11 2.45 -9.31
C PHE A 630 -1.59 2.35 -9.16
N ASP A 631 -1.00 3.17 -8.29
CA ASP A 631 0.43 3.15 -7.90
C ASP A 631 0.66 2.61 -6.47
N ASP A 632 -0.40 2.22 -5.75
CA ASP A 632 -0.32 1.66 -4.38
C ASP A 632 -0.14 0.13 -4.45
N ASP A 633 0.83 -0.40 -3.69
CA ASP A 633 1.26 -1.81 -3.76
C ASP A 633 0.11 -2.81 -3.60
N LEU A 634 -0.88 -2.47 -2.77
CA LEU A 634 -1.98 -3.34 -2.39
C LEU A 634 -3.30 -2.90 -3.04
N ALA A 635 -3.61 -1.60 -3.01
CA ALA A 635 -4.87 -1.08 -3.54
C ALA A 635 -4.99 -1.23 -5.07
N ARG A 636 -3.87 -1.20 -5.84
CA ARG A 636 -3.89 -1.43 -7.30
C ARG A 636 -4.61 -2.73 -7.69
N HIS A 637 -4.53 -3.75 -6.82
CA HIS A 637 -5.12 -5.06 -7.06
C HIS A 637 -6.65 -5.10 -6.92
N LEU A 638 -7.28 -4.05 -6.39
CA LEU A 638 -8.73 -3.84 -6.47
C LEU A 638 -9.18 -3.48 -7.90
N HIS A 639 -8.31 -2.83 -8.71
CA HIS A 639 -8.68 -2.19 -9.98
C HIS A 639 -8.04 -2.85 -11.23
N ALA A 640 -6.87 -3.48 -11.08
CA ALA A 640 -6.16 -4.13 -12.19
C ALA A 640 -6.85 -5.42 -12.69
N ASP A 641 -6.50 -5.83 -13.92
CA ASP A 641 -7.01 -6.99 -14.66
C ASP A 641 -8.56 -7.08 -14.72
N GLY A 642 -9.21 -5.96 -15.05
CA GLY A 642 -10.68 -5.91 -15.24
C GLY A 642 -11.48 -6.07 -13.94
N ARG A 643 -10.95 -5.62 -12.81
CA ARG A 643 -11.60 -5.58 -11.48
C ARG A 643 -11.92 -4.14 -11.09
N GLY A 644 -12.77 -3.91 -10.08
CA GLY A 644 -13.02 -2.59 -9.50
C GLY A 644 -13.32 -1.52 -10.56
N TYR A 645 -12.51 -0.46 -10.58
CA TYR A 645 -12.65 0.59 -11.59
C TYR A 645 -12.29 0.12 -13.00
N GLY A 646 -11.30 -0.77 -13.16
CA GLY A 646 -10.98 -1.44 -14.42
C GLY A 646 -12.17 -2.20 -15.01
N HIS A 647 -13.00 -2.82 -14.16
CA HIS A 647 -14.23 -3.49 -14.58
C HIS A 647 -15.31 -2.51 -15.08
N LEU A 648 -15.47 -1.38 -14.39
CA LEU A 648 -16.41 -0.32 -14.75
C LEU A 648 -16.04 0.29 -16.13
N ILE A 649 -14.79 0.67 -16.32
CA ILE A 649 -14.34 1.37 -17.54
C ILE A 649 -14.24 0.47 -18.78
N ASP A 650 -14.13 -0.85 -18.58
CA ASP A 650 -14.23 -1.83 -19.68
C ASP A 650 -15.67 -1.99 -20.22
N GLN A 651 -16.67 -1.43 -19.54
CA GLN A 651 -18.08 -1.58 -19.91
C GLN A 651 -18.88 -0.27 -20.04
N ARG A 652 -18.44 0.84 -19.42
CA ARG A 652 -19.17 2.12 -19.39
C ARG A 652 -18.29 3.32 -19.77
N GLN A 653 -18.90 4.36 -20.33
CA GLN A 653 -18.22 5.59 -20.76
C GLN A 653 -18.01 6.55 -19.58
N VAL A 654 -17.03 6.24 -18.73
CA VAL A 654 -16.74 7.01 -17.50
C VAL A 654 -15.27 7.41 -17.32
N VAL A 655 -14.41 7.12 -18.29
CA VAL A 655 -13.00 7.55 -18.27
C VAL A 655 -12.91 9.00 -18.72
N PRO A 656 -12.42 9.95 -17.89
CA PRO A 656 -12.22 11.32 -18.33
C PRO A 656 -11.11 11.40 -19.39
N THR A 657 -11.33 12.12 -20.49
CA THR A 657 -10.27 12.34 -21.49
C THR A 657 -9.28 13.42 -21.05
N ARG A 658 -9.73 14.37 -20.22
CA ARG A 658 -9.02 15.62 -19.83
C ARG A 658 -8.58 16.47 -21.04
N LEU A 659 -9.36 16.46 -22.11
CA LEU A 659 -9.13 17.25 -23.33
C LEU A 659 -10.16 18.40 -23.45
N PRO A 660 -9.88 19.46 -24.24
CA PRO A 660 -10.78 20.62 -24.37
C PRO A 660 -12.08 20.28 -25.16
N PRO A 661 -13.10 21.17 -25.15
CA PRO A 661 -14.48 20.89 -25.60
C PRO A 661 -14.75 20.55 -27.08
N SER A 662 -13.77 20.08 -27.84
CA SER A 662 -13.91 19.46 -29.17
C SER A 662 -13.73 17.93 -29.15
N PHE A 663 -13.31 17.38 -28.02
CA PHE A 663 -13.16 15.94 -27.73
C PHE A 663 -14.29 15.47 -26.79
N ALA A 664 -14.56 14.16 -26.76
CA ALA A 664 -15.49 13.60 -25.78
C ALA A 664 -15.01 13.89 -24.34
N LEU A 665 -15.91 14.26 -23.42
CA LEU A 665 -15.54 14.51 -22.01
C LEU A 665 -15.23 13.21 -21.27
N LEU A 666 -16.03 12.17 -21.53
CA LEU A 666 -15.87 10.82 -21.02
C LEU A 666 -15.84 9.83 -22.19
N ILE A 667 -15.02 8.79 -22.07
CA ILE A 667 -15.00 7.65 -23.01
C ILE A 667 -14.99 6.32 -22.26
N LYS A 668 -15.10 5.22 -23.00
CA LYS A 668 -14.89 3.86 -22.51
C LYS A 668 -13.40 3.48 -22.68
N ALA A 669 -12.84 2.70 -21.76
CA ALA A 669 -11.40 2.38 -21.81
C ALA A 669 -11.00 1.57 -23.06
N SER A 670 -11.89 0.72 -23.59
CA SER A 670 -11.68 -0.02 -24.83
C SER A 670 -11.60 0.87 -26.09
N ASP A 671 -12.16 2.07 -26.02
CA ASP A 671 -12.35 2.93 -27.20
C ASP A 671 -11.19 3.92 -27.35
N ALA A 672 -10.40 4.10 -26.28
CA ALA A 672 -9.16 4.86 -26.22
C ALA A 672 -8.10 4.27 -27.16
N ALA A 673 -8.01 4.81 -28.38
CA ALA A 673 -7.06 4.36 -29.40
C ALA A 673 -5.74 5.14 -29.36
N CYS A 674 -5.80 6.40 -28.92
CA CYS A 674 -4.64 7.27 -28.91
C CYS A 674 -4.63 8.26 -27.74
N PHE A 675 -3.47 8.88 -27.50
CA PHE A 675 -3.30 9.92 -26.50
C PHE A 675 -2.49 11.07 -27.07
N VAL A 676 -2.83 12.31 -26.73
CA VAL A 676 -2.02 13.46 -27.19
C VAL A 676 -0.62 13.40 -26.58
N ASP A 677 0.38 13.58 -27.44
CA ASP A 677 1.79 13.50 -27.09
C ASP A 677 2.60 14.55 -27.86
N GLY A 678 3.81 14.83 -27.40
CA GLY A 678 4.68 15.86 -27.97
C GLY A 678 4.00 17.23 -28.04
N ALA A 679 3.96 17.82 -29.22
CA ALA A 679 3.42 19.16 -29.44
C ALA A 679 1.89 19.25 -29.29
N LEU A 680 1.16 18.13 -29.40
CA LEU A 680 -0.29 18.09 -29.20
C LEU A 680 -0.71 18.04 -27.72
N SER A 681 0.24 17.84 -26.81
CA SER A 681 0.00 17.95 -25.36
C SER A 681 -0.26 19.40 -24.91
N ASP A 682 0.15 20.39 -25.71
CA ASP A 682 -0.15 21.79 -25.45
C ASP A 682 -1.56 22.17 -25.92
N LEU A 683 -2.35 22.75 -25.03
CA LEU A 683 -3.76 23.06 -25.29
C LEU A 683 -3.96 24.15 -26.35
N LEU A 684 -3.03 25.10 -26.50
CA LEU A 684 -3.12 26.15 -27.52
C LEU A 684 -2.81 25.57 -28.91
N MET A 685 -1.83 24.67 -28.99
CA MET A 685 -1.48 23.94 -30.20
C MET A 685 -2.61 22.99 -30.63
N LEU A 686 -3.19 22.25 -29.68
CA LEU A 686 -4.34 21.38 -29.91
C LEU A 686 -5.56 22.17 -30.41
N ALA A 687 -5.82 23.36 -29.85
CA ALA A 687 -6.88 24.25 -30.31
C ALA A 687 -6.67 24.77 -31.75
N LYS A 688 -5.42 25.04 -32.18
CA LYS A 688 -5.12 25.45 -33.57
C LYS A 688 -5.41 24.36 -34.60
N VAL A 689 -5.30 23.08 -34.22
CA VAL A 689 -5.54 21.94 -35.13
C VAL A 689 -6.92 21.32 -34.97
N GLN A 690 -7.73 21.73 -33.99
CA GLN A 690 -8.98 21.06 -33.61
C GLN A 690 -9.93 20.81 -34.80
N ASP A 691 -9.98 21.74 -35.76
CA ASP A 691 -10.87 21.73 -36.92
C ASP A 691 -10.28 20.98 -38.14
N TRP A 692 -9.13 20.34 -37.99
CA TRP A 692 -8.54 19.50 -39.03
C TRP A 692 -9.36 18.21 -39.23
N PRO A 693 -9.77 17.86 -40.47
CA PRO A 693 -10.48 16.62 -40.77
C PRO A 693 -9.81 15.35 -40.23
N ALA A 694 -8.47 15.32 -40.21
CA ALA A 694 -7.72 14.18 -39.66
C ALA A 694 -7.97 13.92 -38.16
N LEU A 695 -8.43 14.92 -37.38
CA LEU A 695 -8.84 14.72 -35.98
C LEU A 695 -10.28 14.24 -35.82
N THR A 696 -11.17 14.38 -36.82
CA THR A 696 -12.61 14.16 -36.63
C THR A 696 -12.93 12.75 -36.13
N GLU A 697 -12.27 11.71 -36.68
CA GLU A 697 -12.44 10.31 -36.25
C GLU A 697 -11.71 9.94 -34.94
N LEU A 698 -10.87 10.86 -34.42
CA LEU A 698 -10.05 10.66 -33.23
C LEU A 698 -10.64 11.36 -31.98
N ARG A 699 -11.55 12.33 -32.15
CA ARG A 699 -12.13 13.14 -31.05
C ARG A 699 -12.76 12.31 -29.91
N ASP A 700 -13.40 11.20 -30.24
CA ASP A 700 -14.06 10.31 -29.26
C ASP A 700 -13.16 9.14 -28.80
N ARG A 701 -11.89 9.14 -29.22
CA ARG A 701 -10.93 8.03 -29.06
C ARG A 701 -9.55 8.49 -28.57
N THR A 702 -9.42 9.77 -28.24
CA THR A 702 -8.18 10.41 -27.77
C THR A 702 -8.31 10.80 -26.30
N VAL A 703 -7.26 10.56 -25.52
CA VAL A 703 -7.13 10.98 -24.11
C VAL A 703 -5.88 11.85 -23.90
N SER A 704 -5.74 12.49 -22.74
CA SER A 704 -4.47 13.08 -22.35
C SER A 704 -3.41 12.02 -22.02
N SER A 705 -2.12 12.38 -22.07
CA SER A 705 -1.02 11.49 -21.72
C SER A 705 -1.13 10.93 -20.30
N ASP A 706 -1.55 11.75 -19.32
CA ASP A 706 -1.82 11.32 -17.95
C ASP A 706 -2.82 10.16 -17.89
N ILE A 707 -3.94 10.30 -18.60
CA ILE A 707 -5.02 9.32 -18.61
C ILE A 707 -4.56 8.03 -19.28
N ALA A 708 -3.83 8.10 -20.40
CA ALA A 708 -3.22 6.92 -21.02
C ALA A 708 -2.22 6.22 -20.08
N GLY A 709 -1.45 6.98 -19.31
CA GLY A 709 -0.57 6.46 -18.26
C GLY A 709 -1.33 5.65 -17.20
N GLN A 710 -2.46 6.16 -16.71
CA GLN A 710 -3.29 5.46 -15.73
C GLN A 710 -4.03 4.25 -16.33
N LEU A 711 -4.56 4.37 -17.55
CA LEU A 711 -5.22 3.26 -18.26
C LEU A 711 -4.26 2.07 -18.49
N ARG A 712 -2.98 2.33 -18.80
CA ARG A 712 -1.96 1.28 -18.91
C ARG A 712 -1.77 0.48 -17.62
N LYS A 713 -1.78 1.13 -16.44
CA LYS A 713 -1.67 0.46 -15.13
C LYS A 713 -2.84 -0.49 -14.84
N LEU A 714 -4.01 -0.21 -15.42
CA LEU A 714 -5.20 -1.04 -15.32
C LEU A 714 -5.25 -2.19 -16.35
N GLY A 715 -4.27 -2.27 -17.26
CA GLY A 715 -4.17 -3.30 -18.30
C GLY A 715 -4.52 -2.83 -19.73
N PHE A 716 -4.93 -1.57 -19.92
CA PHE A 716 -5.31 -1.04 -21.24
C PHE A 716 -4.06 -0.50 -21.97
N GLY A 717 -3.26 -1.42 -22.53
CA GLY A 717 -1.96 -1.11 -23.12
C GLY A 717 -1.98 -0.47 -24.53
N ASN A 718 -3.04 -0.70 -25.32
CA ASN A 718 -3.05 -0.47 -26.78
C ASN A 718 -3.28 0.99 -27.23
N ILE A 719 -2.89 1.98 -26.40
CA ILE A 719 -3.12 3.41 -26.64
C ILE A 719 -1.86 4.04 -27.26
N ARG A 720 -1.94 4.47 -28.52
CA ARG A 720 -0.82 4.98 -29.33
C ARG A 720 -0.59 6.49 -29.16
N PRO A 721 0.66 6.99 -29.22
CA PRO A 721 0.90 8.43 -29.18
C PRO A 721 0.37 9.11 -30.45
N LEU A 722 -0.47 10.13 -30.28
CA LEU A 722 -0.89 11.06 -31.32
C LEU A 722 -0.01 12.31 -31.20
N ARG A 723 1.04 12.34 -32.04
CA ARG A 723 2.01 13.44 -32.14
C ARG A 723 1.68 14.33 -33.35
N PHE A 724 2.09 15.59 -33.32
CA PHE A 724 1.74 16.56 -34.37
C PHE A 724 2.23 16.12 -35.76
N ALA A 725 3.44 15.56 -35.87
CA ALA A 725 3.98 15.02 -37.12
C ALA A 725 3.13 13.86 -37.69
N GLY A 726 2.56 13.02 -36.82
CA GLY A 726 1.64 11.94 -37.21
C GLY A 726 0.33 12.49 -37.77
N LEU A 727 -0.27 13.46 -37.07
CA LEU A 727 -1.48 14.15 -37.50
C LEU A 727 -1.28 14.91 -38.82
N LEU A 728 -0.15 15.62 -38.96
CA LEU A 728 0.24 16.32 -40.18
C LEU A 728 0.32 15.37 -41.38
N ARG A 729 0.89 14.17 -41.21
CA ARG A 729 0.97 13.16 -42.26
C ARG A 729 -0.43 12.71 -42.72
N GLN A 730 -1.32 12.45 -41.77
CA GLN A 730 -2.71 12.07 -42.07
C GLN A 730 -3.49 13.20 -42.75
N GLN A 731 -3.24 14.46 -42.36
CA GLN A 731 -3.87 15.65 -42.93
C GLN A 731 -3.36 15.98 -44.35
N ILE A 732 -2.14 15.57 -44.70
CA ILE A 732 -1.55 15.68 -46.05
C ILE A 732 -2.02 14.53 -46.97
N GLY A 733 -2.23 13.33 -46.42
CA GLY A 733 -2.69 12.15 -47.15
C GLY A 733 -1.61 11.43 -47.97
N GLU A 734 -1.94 10.23 -48.46
CA GLU A 734 -1.01 9.33 -49.16
C GLU A 734 -0.49 9.90 -50.50
N ASP A 735 -1.34 10.61 -51.24
CA ASP A 735 -0.99 11.26 -52.51
C ASP A 735 0.01 12.43 -52.32
N LYS A 736 0.18 12.92 -51.08
CA LYS A 736 1.07 14.02 -50.69
C LYS A 736 0.81 15.36 -51.37
N HIS A 737 -0.27 15.49 -52.16
CA HIS A 737 -0.66 16.71 -52.86
C HIS A 737 -1.21 17.77 -51.90
N VAL A 738 -0.44 18.83 -51.68
CA VAL A 738 -0.83 19.97 -50.84
C VAL A 738 -1.31 21.12 -51.72
N SER A 739 -2.63 21.21 -51.91
CA SER A 739 -3.28 22.35 -52.59
C SER A 739 -3.06 23.67 -51.86
N SER A 740 -3.35 24.82 -52.48
CA SER A 740 -3.20 26.13 -51.82
C SER A 740 -4.06 26.24 -50.56
N ASP A 741 -5.30 25.75 -50.59
CA ASP A 741 -6.19 25.76 -49.41
C ASP A 741 -5.68 24.84 -48.30
N LEU A 742 -5.14 23.66 -48.63
CA LEU A 742 -4.54 22.77 -47.63
C LEU A 742 -3.26 23.37 -47.04
N ALA A 743 -2.37 23.91 -47.89
CA ALA A 743 -1.17 24.62 -47.45
C ALA A 743 -1.52 25.80 -46.53
N LYS A 744 -2.60 26.54 -46.82
CA LYS A 744 -3.09 27.64 -46.01
C LYS A 744 -3.54 27.16 -44.62
N THR A 745 -4.31 26.08 -44.54
CA THR A 745 -4.74 25.47 -43.27
C THR A 745 -3.54 24.98 -42.45
N LEU A 746 -2.57 24.31 -43.08
CA LEU A 746 -1.35 23.86 -42.42
C LEU A 746 -0.49 25.04 -41.93
N GLY A 747 -0.35 26.09 -42.74
CA GLY A 747 0.45 27.28 -42.43
C GLY A 747 -0.13 28.22 -41.37
N LEU A 748 -1.39 28.03 -40.94
CA LEU A 748 -1.93 28.68 -39.75
C LEU A 748 -1.43 28.02 -38.45
N ALA A 749 -1.08 26.73 -38.52
CA ALA A 749 -0.54 25.97 -37.40
C ALA A 749 1.00 25.94 -37.40
N LEU A 750 1.61 25.94 -38.59
CA LEU A 750 3.02 25.66 -38.80
C LEU A 750 3.70 26.69 -39.73
N THR A 751 4.44 27.63 -39.16
CA THR A 751 5.25 28.61 -39.90
C THR A 751 6.74 28.34 -39.74
N SER A 752 7.58 28.98 -40.56
CA SER A 752 9.05 28.85 -40.43
C SER A 752 9.57 29.39 -39.10
N GLN A 753 8.86 30.30 -38.44
CA GLN A 753 9.17 30.72 -37.08
C GLN A 753 8.66 29.70 -36.05
N SER A 754 7.35 29.37 -36.08
CA SER A 754 6.71 28.62 -34.98
C SER A 754 7.23 27.19 -34.83
N ILE A 755 7.74 26.57 -35.89
CA ILE A 755 8.34 25.23 -35.81
C ILE A 755 9.63 25.18 -34.97
N ARG A 756 10.28 26.33 -34.72
CA ARG A 756 11.49 26.47 -33.89
C ARG A 756 11.20 26.93 -32.47
N GLU A 757 9.92 27.08 -32.12
CA GLU A 757 9.44 27.53 -30.82
C GLU A 757 8.66 26.40 -30.14
N ALA A 758 8.67 26.39 -28.80
CA ALA A 758 7.88 25.43 -28.04
C ALA A 758 6.37 25.63 -28.33
N PRO A 759 5.60 24.56 -28.52
CA PRO A 759 5.94 23.15 -28.26
C PRO A 759 6.43 22.34 -29.49
N LEU A 760 6.48 22.96 -30.67
CA LEU A 760 6.72 22.28 -31.96
C LEU A 760 8.19 21.88 -32.18
N ASP A 761 9.11 22.60 -31.55
CA ASP A 761 10.56 22.33 -31.56
C ASP A 761 10.91 20.89 -31.13
N ASN A 762 10.17 20.34 -30.16
CA ASN A 762 10.30 18.95 -29.69
C ASN A 762 10.00 17.89 -30.77
N GLU A 763 9.28 18.25 -31.83
CA GLU A 763 8.95 17.38 -32.97
C GLU A 763 9.63 17.85 -34.28
N LEU A 764 10.46 18.89 -34.25
CA LEU A 764 11.05 19.57 -35.42
C LEU A 764 11.56 18.61 -36.51
N TYR A 765 12.30 17.57 -36.14
CA TYR A 765 12.86 16.59 -37.08
C TYR A 765 11.78 15.75 -37.78
N GLU A 766 10.76 15.31 -37.05
CA GLU A 766 9.66 14.48 -37.55
C GLU A 766 8.71 15.30 -38.42
N ILE A 767 8.41 16.53 -37.98
CA ILE A 767 7.57 17.48 -38.73
C ILE A 767 8.25 17.85 -40.06
N LEU A 768 9.55 18.13 -40.06
CA LEU A 768 10.29 18.40 -41.29
C LEU A 768 10.42 17.17 -42.19
N ASP A 769 10.50 15.95 -41.64
CA ASP A 769 10.54 14.71 -42.43
C ASP A 769 9.20 14.41 -43.14
N VAL A 770 8.08 14.77 -42.52
CA VAL A 770 6.76 14.73 -43.18
C VAL A 770 6.65 15.87 -44.20
N SER A 771 7.00 17.10 -43.80
CA SER A 771 6.84 18.29 -44.64
C SER A 771 7.68 18.24 -45.92
N ARG A 772 8.91 17.71 -45.87
CA ARG A 772 9.78 17.58 -47.06
C ARG A 772 9.23 16.65 -48.14
N GLN A 773 8.28 15.78 -47.80
CA GLN A 773 7.64 14.84 -48.72
C GLN A 773 6.38 15.42 -49.38
N ALA A 774 5.88 16.56 -48.89
CA ALA A 774 4.73 17.24 -49.46
C ALA A 774 5.02 17.69 -50.91
N LEU A 775 4.05 17.45 -51.78
CA LEU A 775 4.07 17.86 -53.18
C LEU A 775 3.20 19.11 -53.35
N PHE A 776 3.76 20.13 -53.98
CA PHE A 776 3.12 21.40 -54.30
C PHE A 776 2.98 21.54 -55.81
N LEU A 777 2.00 22.31 -56.27
CA LEU A 777 1.82 22.59 -57.70
C LEU A 777 2.90 23.58 -58.17
N ALA A 778 3.71 23.15 -59.14
CA ALA A 778 4.65 24.01 -59.84
C ALA A 778 3.98 24.72 -61.03
N GLN A 779 4.63 25.74 -61.59
CA GLN A 779 4.08 26.57 -62.69
C GLN A 779 3.95 25.81 -64.03
N ASP A 780 4.54 24.62 -64.16
CA ASP A 780 4.30 23.70 -65.27
C ASP A 780 3.00 22.85 -65.10
N GLY A 781 2.30 23.01 -63.99
CA GLY A 781 1.10 22.25 -63.63
C GLY A 781 1.38 20.88 -63.02
N ALA A 782 2.64 20.52 -62.76
CA ALA A 782 3.01 19.25 -62.13
C ALA A 782 3.14 19.36 -60.61
N TRP A 783 2.88 18.25 -59.92
CA TRP A 783 3.07 18.12 -58.47
C TRP A 783 4.50 17.71 -58.14
N ARG A 784 5.21 18.52 -57.34
CA ARG A 784 6.65 18.37 -57.06
C ARG A 784 6.95 18.72 -55.61
N ILE A 785 8.03 18.16 -55.04
CA ILE A 785 8.51 18.54 -53.71
C ILE A 785 8.75 20.07 -53.60
N ALA A 786 8.89 20.61 -52.40
CA ALA A 786 9.17 22.04 -52.23
C ALA A 786 10.52 22.46 -52.87
N GLN A 787 10.47 23.11 -54.03
CA GLN A 787 11.62 23.59 -54.80
C GLN A 787 11.75 25.11 -54.70
N LEU A 788 11.82 25.89 -55.78
CA LEU A 788 11.91 27.35 -55.64
C LEU A 788 10.52 27.97 -55.44
N PRO A 789 10.38 29.02 -54.61
CA PRO A 789 9.16 29.84 -54.59
C PRO A 789 9.01 30.60 -55.92
N SER A 790 7.84 31.20 -56.15
CA SER A 790 7.69 32.14 -57.26
C SER A 790 8.65 33.34 -57.09
N PRO A 791 9.13 33.99 -58.17
CA PRO A 791 10.11 35.07 -58.07
C PRO A 791 9.68 36.22 -57.14
N ASP A 792 8.38 36.54 -57.14
CA ASP A 792 7.75 37.58 -56.32
C ASP A 792 7.69 37.22 -54.81
N ALA A 793 7.88 35.94 -54.47
CA ALA A 793 7.76 35.36 -53.12
C ALA A 793 9.11 34.92 -52.49
N ALA A 794 10.21 35.00 -53.25
CA ALA A 794 11.55 34.71 -52.76
C ALA A 794 12.07 35.82 -51.82
N GLU A 795 12.40 35.45 -50.59
CA GLU A 795 12.95 36.37 -49.58
C GLU A 795 14.49 36.38 -49.55
N ASP A 796 15.11 35.22 -49.75
CA ASP A 796 16.56 35.06 -49.76
C ASP A 796 17.18 35.58 -51.09
N PRO A 797 18.27 36.38 -51.06
CA PRO A 797 18.89 36.90 -52.27
C PRO A 797 19.50 35.83 -53.20
N GLU A 798 19.94 34.68 -52.69
CA GLU A 798 20.44 33.58 -53.52
C GLU A 798 19.28 32.86 -54.20
N GLU A 799 18.20 32.57 -53.46
CA GLU A 799 16.99 31.98 -54.00
C GLU A 799 16.33 32.88 -55.06
N ARG A 800 16.27 34.21 -54.87
CA ARG A 800 15.83 35.16 -55.91
C ARG A 800 16.63 35.04 -57.21
N ARG A 801 17.96 34.94 -57.13
CA ARG A 801 18.81 34.81 -58.32
C ARG A 801 18.57 33.48 -59.04
N LEU A 802 18.34 32.39 -58.30
CA LEU A 802 17.96 31.10 -58.87
C LEU A 802 16.57 31.18 -59.54
N CYS A 803 15.56 31.76 -58.87
CA CYS A 803 14.22 31.94 -59.44
C CYS A 803 14.22 32.75 -60.74
N ALA A 804 15.17 33.69 -60.91
CA ALA A 804 15.25 34.57 -62.07
C ALA A 804 15.64 33.86 -63.38
N PHE A 805 16.20 32.63 -63.34
CA PHE A 805 16.48 31.84 -64.54
C PHE A 805 16.07 30.36 -64.46
N ALA A 806 15.52 29.88 -63.34
CA ALA A 806 15.02 28.52 -63.22
C ALA A 806 13.86 28.23 -64.19
N PRO A 807 13.79 27.02 -64.78
CA PRO A 807 12.63 26.54 -65.53
C PRO A 807 11.33 26.56 -64.70
N ALA A 808 10.17 26.74 -65.35
CA ALA A 808 8.85 26.78 -64.70
C ALA A 808 8.53 25.54 -63.85
N MET A 809 9.05 24.37 -64.24
CA MET A 809 8.95 23.12 -63.47
C MET A 809 9.66 23.15 -62.10
N HIS A 810 10.49 24.15 -61.83
CA HIS A 810 11.17 24.33 -60.55
C HIS A 810 10.57 25.47 -59.70
N LEU A 811 9.60 26.23 -60.24
CA LEU A 811 8.97 27.38 -59.58
C LEU A 811 7.58 27.02 -59.05
N LEU A 812 7.31 27.36 -57.79
CA LEU A 812 5.99 27.25 -57.16
C LEU A 812 4.93 28.09 -57.88
N ASP A 813 3.70 27.56 -58.00
CA ASP A 813 2.58 28.31 -58.57
C ASP A 813 2.20 29.56 -57.76
N LYS A 814 1.70 30.60 -58.45
CA LYS A 814 1.37 31.90 -57.86
C LYS A 814 0.17 31.87 -56.91
N GLN A 815 -0.62 30.79 -56.89
CA GLN A 815 -1.74 30.62 -55.95
C GLN A 815 -1.31 30.45 -54.48
N TYR A 816 -0.08 30.04 -54.21
CA TYR A 816 0.43 29.82 -52.84
C TYR A 816 0.87 31.13 -52.20
N THR A 817 -0.01 31.74 -51.39
CA THR A 817 0.23 33.05 -50.76
C THR A 817 -0.09 33.04 -49.26
N GLY A 818 0.49 34.00 -48.51
CA GLY A 818 0.28 34.12 -47.06
C GLY A 818 0.65 32.85 -46.31
N ALA A 819 -0.25 32.34 -45.47
CA ALA A 819 -0.03 31.10 -44.72
C ALA A 819 0.33 29.89 -45.62
N ALA A 820 -0.20 29.80 -46.84
CA ALA A 820 0.17 28.73 -47.77
C ALA A 820 1.66 28.74 -48.16
N LEU A 821 2.25 29.94 -48.23
CA LEU A 821 3.67 30.13 -48.50
C LEU A 821 4.53 29.82 -47.26
N GLU A 822 4.03 30.09 -46.04
CA GLU A 822 4.70 29.72 -44.79
C GLU A 822 4.87 28.20 -44.65
N PHE A 823 3.82 27.42 -44.93
CA PHE A 823 3.96 25.96 -44.92
C PHE A 823 4.91 25.45 -46.03
N PHE A 824 4.89 26.06 -47.21
CA PHE A 824 5.86 25.75 -48.27
C PHE A 824 7.31 26.00 -47.81
N ARG A 825 7.58 27.11 -47.10
CA ARG A 825 8.91 27.44 -46.56
C ARG A 825 9.39 26.41 -45.52
N VAL A 826 8.49 25.87 -44.71
CA VAL A 826 8.78 24.76 -43.79
C VAL A 826 9.14 23.47 -44.55
N ALA A 827 8.35 23.08 -45.55
CA ALA A 827 8.65 21.93 -46.40
C ALA A 827 9.97 22.11 -47.18
N ARG A 828 10.26 23.33 -47.61
CA ARG A 828 11.44 23.72 -48.38
C ARG A 828 12.75 23.45 -47.63
N GLU A 829 12.80 23.74 -46.34
CA GLU A 829 14.01 23.66 -45.50
C GLU A 829 14.71 22.30 -45.55
N ARG A 830 13.95 21.19 -45.62
CA ARG A 830 14.50 19.82 -45.73
C ARG A 830 14.06 19.04 -46.96
N SER A 831 13.53 19.74 -47.97
CA SER A 831 13.24 19.20 -49.31
C SER A 831 14.41 18.41 -49.94
N GLY A 832 15.65 18.70 -49.55
CA GLY A 832 16.86 18.21 -50.19
C GLY A 832 17.13 18.84 -51.56
N PHE A 833 16.29 19.79 -51.99
CA PHE A 833 16.43 20.46 -53.27
C PHE A 833 17.52 21.55 -53.20
N GLY A 834 18.72 21.19 -53.62
CA GLY A 834 19.76 22.13 -54.00
C GLY A 834 20.19 21.77 -55.42
N PRO A 835 19.90 22.59 -56.44
CA PRO A 835 20.35 22.30 -57.80
C PRO A 835 21.88 22.28 -57.79
N LYS A 836 22.48 21.16 -58.18
CA LYS A 836 23.94 21.04 -58.28
C LYS A 836 24.40 21.86 -59.47
N THR A 837 25.69 22.17 -59.50
CA THR A 837 26.35 22.85 -60.62
C THR A 837 25.97 22.31 -62.00
N ARG A 838 25.85 20.98 -62.15
CA ARG A 838 25.44 20.34 -63.40
C ARG A 838 23.96 20.58 -63.73
N ASP A 839 23.09 20.61 -62.73
CA ASP A 839 21.65 20.87 -62.90
C ASP A 839 21.44 22.33 -63.31
N LEU A 840 22.17 23.25 -62.67
CA LEU A 840 22.25 24.66 -63.07
C LEU A 840 22.81 24.79 -64.50
N GLY A 841 23.87 24.05 -64.84
CA GLY A 841 24.41 23.97 -66.20
C GLY A 841 23.34 23.56 -67.22
N GLY A 842 22.56 22.52 -66.91
CA GLY A 842 21.38 22.10 -67.68
C GLY A 842 20.35 23.21 -67.81
N TRP A 843 19.93 23.84 -66.71
CA TRP A 843 19.01 24.98 -66.74
C TRP A 843 19.50 26.13 -67.61
N THR A 844 20.81 26.40 -67.63
CA THR A 844 21.40 27.42 -68.52
C THR A 844 21.45 26.98 -69.97
N ALA A 845 21.69 25.70 -70.26
CA ALA A 845 21.71 25.16 -71.62
C ALA A 845 20.30 25.08 -72.25
N GLU A 846 19.27 24.89 -71.42
CA GLU A 846 17.86 24.78 -71.82
C GLU A 846 17.13 26.14 -71.97
N ILE A 847 17.81 27.27 -71.74
CA ILE A 847 17.19 28.60 -71.94
C ILE A 847 17.00 28.85 -73.45
N PRO A 848 15.77 29.16 -73.93
CA PRO A 848 15.52 29.52 -75.32
C PRO A 848 16.32 30.74 -75.77
N ASP A 849 16.68 30.79 -77.06
CA ASP A 849 17.47 31.89 -77.66
C ASP A 849 16.80 33.27 -77.53
N ASP A 850 15.46 33.31 -77.44
CA ASP A 850 14.65 34.53 -77.32
C ASP A 850 14.45 35.02 -75.87
N ASP A 851 14.73 34.20 -74.84
CA ASP A 851 14.62 34.59 -73.43
C ASP A 851 15.92 35.24 -72.91
N GLN A 852 16.21 36.44 -73.43
CA GLN A 852 17.37 37.24 -73.01
C GLN A 852 17.35 37.59 -71.51
N GLY A 853 16.18 37.60 -70.87
CA GLY A 853 16.01 37.87 -69.44
C GLY A 853 16.63 36.75 -68.58
N ARG A 854 16.23 35.49 -68.83
CA ARG A 854 16.80 34.33 -68.15
C ARG A 854 18.26 34.12 -68.51
N GLN A 855 18.67 34.35 -69.76
CA GLN A 855 20.08 34.28 -70.19
C GLN A 855 20.96 35.27 -69.40
N ALA A 856 20.53 36.53 -69.27
CA ALA A 856 21.27 37.55 -68.52
C ALA A 856 21.31 37.23 -67.01
N ALA A 857 20.21 36.74 -66.44
CA ALA A 857 20.15 36.31 -65.03
C ALA A 857 21.08 35.11 -64.74
N ALA A 858 21.12 34.13 -65.64
CA ALA A 858 22.04 33.00 -65.56
C ALA A 858 23.51 33.43 -65.58
N LEU A 859 23.88 34.37 -66.48
CA LEU A 859 25.23 34.94 -66.49
C LEU A 859 25.52 35.71 -65.19
N ARG A 860 24.56 36.49 -64.67
CA ARG A 860 24.72 37.23 -63.41
C ARG A 860 24.98 36.29 -62.23
N TYR A 861 24.33 35.12 -62.21
CA TYR A 861 24.56 34.08 -61.21
C TYR A 861 25.99 33.51 -61.24
N VAL A 862 26.68 33.48 -62.39
CA VAL A 862 28.09 33.03 -62.47
C VAL A 862 29.05 33.92 -61.65
N ILE A 863 28.72 35.21 -61.44
CA ILE A 863 29.49 36.11 -60.57
C ILE A 863 28.90 36.18 -59.16
N GLU A 864 27.60 36.45 -59.05
CA GLU A 864 26.98 36.80 -57.76
C GLU A 864 26.39 35.61 -56.99
N GLY A 865 26.19 34.47 -57.67
CA GLY A 865 25.60 33.27 -57.10
C GLY A 865 26.60 32.49 -56.26
N ARG A 866 26.11 31.80 -55.22
CA ARG A 866 26.95 31.01 -54.31
C ARG A 866 27.70 29.87 -54.99
N GLN A 867 27.12 29.28 -56.03
CA GLN A 867 27.75 28.28 -56.91
C GLN A 867 28.26 28.88 -58.23
N GLY A 868 28.44 30.21 -58.30
CA GLY A 868 28.71 30.92 -59.55
C GLY A 868 30.01 30.49 -60.21
N ARG A 869 31.08 30.29 -59.42
CA ARG A 869 32.38 29.84 -59.92
C ARG A 869 32.33 28.43 -60.49
N GLU A 870 31.71 27.51 -59.78
CA GLU A 870 31.52 26.13 -60.20
C GLU A 870 30.66 26.09 -61.46
N LEU A 871 29.61 26.91 -61.55
CA LEU A 871 28.78 27.02 -62.75
C LEU A 871 29.59 27.59 -63.93
N GLY A 872 30.51 28.52 -63.69
CA GLY A 872 31.47 29.00 -64.69
C GLY A 872 32.43 27.89 -65.18
N ASP A 873 32.93 27.05 -64.26
CA ASP A 873 33.74 25.86 -64.61
C ASP A 873 32.91 24.82 -65.42
N GLU A 874 31.62 24.66 -65.12
CA GLU A 874 30.74 23.73 -65.83
C GLU A 874 30.31 24.24 -67.21
N ILE A 875 29.94 25.52 -67.33
CA ILE A 875 29.69 26.21 -68.61
C ILE A 875 30.94 26.21 -69.50
N ARG A 876 32.16 26.21 -68.92
CA ARG A 876 33.40 26.02 -69.69
C ARG A 876 33.49 24.62 -70.31
N ARG A 877 33.09 23.57 -69.58
CA ARG A 877 33.09 22.18 -70.07
C ARG A 877 31.95 21.91 -71.06
N HIS A 878 30.78 22.51 -70.80
CA HIS A 878 29.53 22.26 -71.48
C HIS A 878 28.86 23.59 -71.85
N ARG A 879 29.38 24.25 -72.89
CA ARG A 879 28.95 25.60 -73.30
C ARG A 879 27.51 25.60 -73.84
N PRO A 880 26.59 26.43 -73.32
CA PRO A 880 25.27 26.65 -73.91
C PRO A 880 25.34 27.17 -75.35
N GLY A 881 24.40 26.75 -76.20
CA GLY A 881 24.36 27.12 -77.62
C GLY A 881 24.20 28.62 -77.89
N TRP A 882 23.46 29.31 -77.01
CA TRP A 882 23.25 30.77 -77.07
C TRP A 882 24.48 31.60 -76.62
N LEU A 883 25.53 30.99 -76.06
CA LEU A 883 26.67 31.72 -75.48
C LEU A 883 27.80 32.00 -76.51
N PRO A 884 28.01 33.26 -76.95
CA PRO A 884 28.91 33.60 -78.07
C PRO A 884 30.34 33.06 -77.94
N TRP A 885 30.92 32.55 -79.03
CA TRP A 885 32.29 32.00 -79.10
C TRP A 885 33.14 32.69 -80.19
N PRO A 886 34.45 32.97 -79.95
CA PRO A 886 35.23 32.76 -78.72
C PRO A 886 34.71 33.59 -77.55
N SER A 887 35.04 33.19 -76.31
CA SER A 887 34.57 33.89 -75.09
C SER A 887 34.89 35.39 -75.06
N SER A 888 35.86 35.88 -75.83
CA SER A 888 36.12 37.31 -76.03
C SER A 888 34.96 38.06 -76.70
N GLN A 889 34.13 37.41 -77.52
CA GLN A 889 32.92 38.02 -78.13
C GLN A 889 31.82 38.29 -77.10
N LEU A 890 31.79 37.56 -75.98
CA LEU A 890 30.83 37.79 -74.89
C LEU A 890 30.94 39.21 -74.32
N ARG A 891 32.15 39.81 -74.34
CA ARG A 891 32.43 41.16 -73.80
C ARG A 891 31.66 42.30 -74.50
N ILE A 892 31.20 42.06 -75.73
CA ILE A 892 30.42 43.00 -76.55
C ILE A 892 28.97 42.53 -76.82
N SER A 893 28.53 41.47 -76.14
CA SER A 893 27.17 40.93 -76.30
C SER A 893 26.11 41.81 -75.63
N PRO A 894 24.90 41.98 -76.21
CA PRO A 894 23.75 42.62 -75.56
C PRO A 894 23.39 42.00 -74.20
N LEU A 895 23.72 40.73 -73.97
CA LEU A 895 23.47 40.02 -72.71
C LEU A 895 24.23 40.61 -71.51
N LEU A 896 25.31 41.36 -71.75
CA LEU A 896 26.08 42.08 -70.72
C LEU A 896 25.79 43.59 -70.72
N SER A 897 24.65 44.02 -71.28
CA SER A 897 24.21 45.41 -71.22
C SER A 897 24.05 45.86 -69.76
N GLY A 898 24.69 46.96 -69.38
CA GLY A 898 24.71 47.49 -68.01
C GLY A 898 25.81 46.93 -67.09
N TRP A 899 26.65 45.99 -67.55
CA TRP A 899 27.73 45.42 -66.74
C TRP A 899 29.03 46.25 -66.81
N THR A 900 29.72 46.37 -65.68
CA THR A 900 31.03 47.04 -65.57
C THR A 900 32.16 46.19 -66.17
N GLU A 901 33.27 46.83 -66.59
CA GLU A 901 34.42 46.08 -67.16
C GLU A 901 35.02 45.09 -66.18
N LYS A 902 35.03 45.41 -64.87
CA LYS A 902 35.51 44.47 -63.84
C LYS A 902 34.64 43.21 -63.77
N GLU A 903 33.32 43.34 -63.79
CA GLU A 903 32.42 42.18 -63.80
C GLU A 903 32.61 41.35 -65.08
N LYS A 904 32.86 42.00 -66.24
CA LYS A 904 33.19 41.27 -67.47
C LYS A 904 34.50 40.48 -67.35
N ASP A 905 35.52 41.05 -66.72
CA ASP A 905 36.80 40.36 -66.47
C ASP A 905 36.63 39.19 -65.47
N ASP A 906 35.88 39.39 -64.38
CA ASP A 906 35.58 38.35 -63.39
C ASP A 906 34.77 37.19 -64.02
N LEU A 907 33.78 37.48 -64.88
CA LEU A 907 33.04 36.47 -65.66
C LEU A 907 33.97 35.69 -66.61
N LEU A 908 34.86 36.39 -67.33
CA LEU A 908 35.77 35.75 -68.29
C LEU A 908 36.79 34.85 -67.58
N TYR A 909 37.26 35.22 -66.40
CA TYR A 909 38.13 34.41 -65.55
C TYR A 909 37.38 33.18 -64.99
N ALA A 910 36.16 33.36 -64.47
CA ALA A 910 35.29 32.27 -64.04
C ALA A 910 34.95 31.28 -65.17
N LEU A 911 34.94 31.74 -66.42
CA LEU A 911 34.76 30.90 -67.60
C LEU A 911 36.08 30.33 -68.18
N GLN A 912 37.27 30.58 -67.61
CA GLN A 912 38.57 30.11 -68.18
C GLN A 912 39.58 29.41 -67.23
N GLY A 913 39.64 29.71 -65.92
CA GLY A 913 40.42 28.90 -64.94
C GLY A 913 41.92 29.21 -64.74
N ARG A 914 42.63 28.41 -63.92
CA ARG A 914 44.05 28.58 -63.53
C ARG A 914 44.95 27.39 -63.94
N ASP A 915 45.31 27.25 -65.21
CA ASP A 915 46.44 26.38 -65.64
C ASP A 915 47.81 27.10 -65.57
N ALA A 916 47.97 28.01 -64.59
CA ALA A 916 49.11 28.92 -64.55
C ALA A 916 50.31 28.42 -63.73
N PHE A 917 50.13 27.99 -62.46
CA PHE A 917 51.26 27.69 -61.53
C PHE A 917 50.89 26.74 -60.36
N LEU A 918 51.63 25.63 -60.17
CA LEU A 918 51.64 24.67 -59.00
C LEU A 918 53.08 24.09 -58.85
N SER A 919 53.65 23.65 -57.71
CA SER A 919 53.27 22.58 -56.74
C SER A 919 54.14 22.56 -55.43
N PRO A 920 53.90 21.66 -54.42
CA PRO A 920 54.38 21.76 -53.01
C PRO A 920 55.18 20.55 -52.42
N MET A 921 55.32 20.48 -51.07
CA MET A 921 55.98 19.47 -50.19
C MET A 921 55.31 19.46 -48.79
N SER A 922 55.46 18.54 -47.81
CA SER A 922 55.97 17.14 -47.64
C SER A 922 55.58 16.61 -46.21
N VAL A 923 55.75 15.30 -45.85
CA VAL A 923 55.20 14.66 -44.61
C VAL A 923 56.20 13.71 -43.88
N GLN A 924 55.98 13.43 -42.58
CA GLN A 924 56.73 12.48 -41.71
C GLN A 924 56.36 10.99 -41.90
N SER A 925 57.20 10.07 -41.38
CA SER A 925 57.10 8.61 -41.53
C SER A 925 56.00 7.93 -40.66
N PRO A 926 55.36 6.84 -41.15
CA PRO A 926 54.25 6.15 -40.47
C PRO A 926 54.66 4.96 -39.56
N PRO A 927 53.75 4.49 -38.68
CA PRO A 927 53.88 3.23 -37.93
C PRO A 927 53.81 1.96 -38.83
N PRO A 928 54.21 0.77 -38.34
CA PRO A 928 54.09 -0.49 -39.07
C PRO A 928 52.63 -0.81 -39.41
N GLU A 929 52.39 -1.45 -40.56
CA GLU A 929 51.04 -1.66 -41.11
C GLU A 929 50.24 -2.71 -40.30
N PRO A 930 49.18 -2.34 -39.55
CA PRO A 930 48.49 -3.28 -38.66
C PRO A 930 47.76 -4.40 -39.38
N ALA A 931 47.34 -4.15 -40.62
CA ALA A 931 46.67 -5.13 -41.46
C ALA A 931 47.57 -6.31 -41.82
N THR A 932 48.88 -6.11 -41.91
CA THR A 932 49.84 -7.16 -42.28
C THR A 932 50.10 -8.08 -41.08
N VAL A 933 50.43 -7.53 -39.92
CA VAL A 933 50.65 -8.32 -38.69
C VAL A 933 49.41 -9.13 -38.30
N LEU A 934 48.21 -8.53 -38.33
CA LEU A 934 46.98 -9.26 -38.00
C LEU A 934 46.66 -10.38 -39.02
N LYS A 935 46.99 -10.20 -40.30
CA LYS A 935 46.85 -11.26 -41.32
C LYS A 935 47.84 -12.40 -41.10
N ALA A 936 49.07 -12.10 -40.70
CA ALA A 936 50.05 -13.12 -40.32
C ALA A 936 49.57 -13.95 -39.11
N ILE A 937 49.00 -13.29 -38.08
CA ILE A 937 48.38 -13.98 -36.94
C ILE A 937 47.18 -14.85 -37.39
N HIS A 938 46.36 -14.36 -38.32
CA HIS A 938 45.26 -15.15 -38.89
C HIS A 938 45.78 -16.37 -39.68
N ALA A 939 46.86 -16.21 -40.45
CA ALA A 939 47.49 -17.30 -41.19
C ALA A 939 48.11 -18.37 -40.25
N TRP A 940 48.80 -17.94 -39.20
CA TRP A 940 49.29 -18.82 -38.13
C TRP A 940 48.14 -19.60 -37.47
N TRP A 941 47.06 -18.91 -37.09
CA TRP A 941 45.89 -19.59 -36.50
C TRP A 941 45.22 -20.56 -37.47
N ARG A 942 45.20 -20.27 -38.77
CA ARG A 942 44.68 -21.18 -39.78
C ARG A 942 45.55 -22.42 -39.98
N ALA A 943 46.86 -22.33 -39.72
CA ALA A 943 47.80 -23.45 -39.80
C ALA A 943 47.80 -24.33 -38.54
N GLU A 944 47.87 -23.72 -37.35
CA GLU A 944 48.07 -24.42 -36.06
C GLU A 944 46.81 -24.49 -35.18
N GLY A 945 45.79 -23.69 -35.44
CA GLY A 945 44.63 -23.51 -34.56
C GLY A 945 43.85 -24.79 -34.25
N SER A 946 43.92 -25.83 -35.08
CA SER A 946 43.25 -27.11 -34.79
C SER A 946 43.89 -27.89 -33.63
N SER A 947 45.22 -27.94 -33.53
CA SER A 947 45.89 -28.56 -32.37
C SER A 947 45.84 -27.63 -31.14
N LEU A 948 45.99 -26.32 -31.35
CA LEU A 948 45.93 -25.34 -30.28
C LEU A 948 44.54 -25.24 -29.63
N ARG A 949 43.44 -25.41 -30.39
CA ARG A 949 42.07 -25.53 -29.85
C ARG A 949 41.90 -26.74 -28.95
N ALA A 950 42.42 -27.91 -29.35
CA ALA A 950 42.33 -29.12 -28.55
C ALA A 950 43.11 -28.96 -27.23
N SER A 951 44.37 -28.51 -27.31
CA SER A 951 45.21 -28.24 -26.15
C SER A 951 44.63 -27.13 -25.24
N TYR A 952 43.94 -26.12 -25.79
CA TYR A 952 43.24 -25.13 -24.98
C TYR A 952 42.02 -25.74 -24.26
N ALA A 953 41.18 -26.49 -24.95
CA ALA A 953 39.98 -27.10 -24.36
C ALA A 953 40.31 -28.08 -23.24
N GLU A 954 41.32 -28.93 -23.42
CA GLU A 954 41.82 -29.88 -22.41
C GLU A 954 42.31 -29.20 -21.13
N ARG A 955 42.81 -27.96 -21.25
CA ARG A 955 43.39 -27.20 -20.14
C ARG A 955 42.38 -26.26 -19.48
N ALA A 956 41.37 -25.79 -20.21
CA ALA A 956 40.37 -24.83 -19.74
C ALA A 956 39.09 -25.46 -19.16
N TYR A 957 38.72 -26.69 -19.54
CA TYR A 957 37.44 -27.29 -19.11
C TYR A 957 37.64 -28.52 -18.20
N PRO A 958 36.90 -28.62 -17.08
CA PRO A 958 36.81 -29.84 -16.25
C PRO A 958 36.35 -31.06 -17.03
N GLY A 959 36.71 -32.26 -16.57
CA GLY A 959 36.36 -33.52 -17.26
C GLY A 959 34.85 -33.72 -17.42
N ASP A 960 34.08 -33.32 -16.41
CA ASP A 960 32.62 -33.42 -16.36
C ASP A 960 31.90 -32.17 -16.95
N PHE A 961 32.61 -31.28 -17.67
CA PHE A 961 32.04 -30.04 -18.21
C PHE A 961 32.48 -29.74 -19.65
N SER A 962 31.52 -29.42 -20.53
CA SER A 962 31.76 -28.86 -21.86
C SER A 962 30.82 -27.68 -22.11
N PRO A 963 31.29 -26.49 -22.56
CA PRO A 963 30.39 -25.36 -22.84
C PRO A 963 29.32 -25.65 -23.89
N SER A 964 29.55 -26.62 -24.78
CA SER A 964 28.58 -27.05 -25.80
C SER A 964 27.26 -27.57 -25.21
N GLN A 965 27.26 -28.08 -23.97
CA GLN A 965 26.04 -28.57 -23.31
C GLN A 965 25.08 -27.44 -22.91
N LEU A 966 25.57 -26.21 -22.77
CA LEU A 966 24.78 -25.03 -22.40
C LEU A 966 23.80 -24.58 -23.49
N ARG A 967 23.97 -25.09 -24.73
CA ARG A 967 23.14 -24.75 -25.89
C ARG A 967 21.68 -25.21 -25.76
N GLU A 968 21.49 -26.39 -25.18
CA GLU A 968 20.16 -27.03 -25.05
C GLU A 968 19.81 -27.34 -23.59
N SER A 969 20.81 -27.36 -22.70
CA SER A 969 20.61 -27.73 -21.30
C SER A 969 20.24 -26.54 -20.40
N GLN A 970 19.24 -26.77 -19.55
CA GLN A 970 18.97 -25.95 -18.38
C GLN A 970 19.72 -26.44 -17.13
N ASP A 971 20.68 -27.37 -17.29
CA ASP A 971 21.45 -27.95 -16.19
C ASP A 971 22.16 -26.86 -15.37
N ARG A 972 21.74 -26.79 -14.11
CA ARG A 972 22.22 -25.86 -13.11
C ARG A 972 23.70 -26.08 -12.81
N THR A 973 24.18 -27.32 -12.80
CA THR A 973 25.58 -27.68 -12.56
C THR A 973 26.48 -27.17 -13.68
N ALA A 974 26.08 -27.36 -14.94
CA ALA A 974 26.78 -26.81 -16.09
C ALA A 974 26.81 -25.27 -16.08
N TRP A 975 25.67 -24.61 -15.86
CA TRP A 975 25.63 -23.13 -15.80
C TRP A 975 26.44 -22.57 -14.63
N PHE A 976 26.34 -23.17 -13.44
CA PHE A 976 27.16 -22.81 -12.27
C PHE A 976 28.66 -22.92 -12.58
N THR A 977 29.08 -24.02 -13.21
CA THR A 977 30.47 -24.26 -13.60
C THR A 977 30.96 -23.22 -14.61
N MET A 978 30.13 -22.82 -15.58
CA MET A 978 30.48 -21.77 -16.54
C MET A 978 30.72 -20.42 -15.86
N PHE A 979 29.83 -20.01 -14.95
CA PHE A 979 30.00 -18.78 -14.17
C PHE A 979 31.18 -18.84 -13.20
N ALA A 980 31.45 -20.00 -12.59
CA ALA A 980 32.62 -20.22 -11.74
C ALA A 980 33.93 -20.07 -12.52
N LEU A 981 34.05 -20.70 -13.70
CA LEU A 981 35.20 -20.52 -14.60
C LEU A 981 35.35 -19.06 -15.04
N ALA A 982 34.25 -18.35 -15.31
CA ALA A 982 34.28 -16.91 -15.60
C ALA A 982 34.81 -16.06 -14.43
N CYS A 983 34.45 -16.40 -13.18
CA CYS A 983 35.06 -15.79 -12.00
C CYS A 983 36.57 -16.09 -11.92
N PHE A 984 36.97 -17.33 -12.17
CA PHE A 984 38.38 -17.74 -12.05
C PHE A 984 39.26 -17.10 -13.12
N HIS A 985 38.76 -16.93 -14.35
CA HIS A 985 39.45 -16.18 -15.41
C HIS A 985 39.56 -14.66 -15.15
N SER A 986 39.07 -14.15 -14.02
CA SER A 986 39.41 -12.81 -13.52
C SER A 986 40.71 -12.77 -12.70
N PHE A 987 41.24 -13.93 -12.28
CA PHE A 987 42.44 -14.01 -11.44
C PHE A 987 43.69 -13.67 -12.25
N GLY A 988 44.51 -12.75 -11.74
CA GLY A 988 45.86 -12.52 -12.28
C GLY A 988 46.82 -13.62 -11.84
N LEU A 989 47.76 -14.00 -12.71
CA LEU A 989 48.85 -14.97 -12.45
C LEU A 989 48.38 -16.40 -12.15
N ALA A 990 47.15 -16.76 -12.53
CA ALA A 990 46.63 -18.12 -12.47
C ALA A 990 46.53 -18.71 -13.89
N GLN A 991 46.81 -20.01 -14.01
CA GLN A 991 46.77 -20.73 -15.28
C GLN A 991 45.45 -21.49 -15.45
N ASP A 992 45.04 -21.72 -16.70
CA ASP A 992 43.75 -22.35 -17.06
C ASP A 992 43.59 -23.72 -16.35
N GLU A 993 44.69 -24.48 -16.31
CA GLU A 993 44.83 -25.81 -15.72
C GLU A 993 44.56 -25.82 -14.21
N GLN A 994 44.89 -24.74 -13.51
CA GLN A 994 44.66 -24.60 -12.07
C GLN A 994 43.17 -24.34 -11.78
N HIS A 995 42.48 -23.58 -12.66
CA HIS A 995 41.04 -23.41 -12.59
C HIS A 995 40.32 -24.74 -12.80
N LYS A 996 40.71 -25.48 -13.84
CA LYS A 996 40.22 -26.82 -14.14
C LYS A 996 40.44 -27.78 -12.96
N SER A 997 41.66 -27.85 -12.41
CA SER A 997 42.01 -28.78 -11.34
C SER A 997 41.23 -28.55 -10.05
N PHE A 998 40.90 -27.30 -9.70
CA PHE A 998 40.03 -27.01 -8.54
C PHE A 998 38.62 -27.59 -8.71
N VAL A 999 38.05 -27.45 -9.91
CA VAL A 999 36.70 -27.93 -10.21
C VAL A 999 36.68 -29.46 -10.35
N ASP A 1000 37.66 -30.06 -11.02
CA ASP A 1000 37.83 -31.52 -11.11
C ASP A 1000 37.97 -32.17 -9.72
N ALA A 1001 38.68 -31.53 -8.78
CA ALA A 1001 38.74 -31.99 -7.39
C ALA A 1001 37.37 -31.93 -6.71
N GLY A 1002 36.57 -30.89 -7.01
CA GLY A 1002 35.23 -30.74 -6.47
C GLY A 1002 34.21 -31.76 -7.00
N PHE A 1003 34.26 -32.09 -8.29
CA PHE A 1003 33.45 -33.17 -8.86
C PHE A 1003 33.85 -34.54 -8.28
N ARG A 1004 35.17 -34.81 -8.18
CA ARG A 1004 35.70 -36.08 -7.63
C ARG A 1004 35.32 -36.31 -6.16
N GLU A 1005 35.22 -35.25 -5.36
CA GLU A 1005 34.76 -35.30 -3.98
C GLU A 1005 33.23 -35.10 -3.81
N GLY A 1006 32.47 -35.00 -4.90
CA GLY A 1006 31.00 -34.84 -4.91
C GLY A 1006 30.46 -33.43 -4.61
N TRP A 1007 31.18 -32.63 -3.82
CA TRP A 1007 30.68 -31.34 -3.34
C TRP A 1007 30.47 -30.27 -4.40
N TRP A 1008 31.12 -30.36 -5.56
CA TRP A 1008 30.84 -29.40 -6.63
C TRP A 1008 29.39 -29.48 -7.10
N GLN A 1009 28.85 -30.70 -7.19
CA GLN A 1009 27.45 -30.93 -7.53
C GLN A 1009 26.54 -30.39 -6.42
N GLU A 1010 26.80 -30.75 -5.16
CA GLU A 1010 26.04 -30.28 -3.98
C GLU A 1010 25.93 -28.74 -3.93
N LEU A 1011 27.04 -28.02 -4.11
CA LEU A 1011 27.04 -26.55 -4.12
C LEU A 1011 26.30 -25.99 -5.33
N SER A 1012 26.44 -26.59 -6.50
CA SER A 1012 25.82 -26.11 -7.74
C SER A 1012 24.29 -26.33 -7.78
N GLU A 1013 23.81 -27.44 -7.21
CA GLU A 1013 22.38 -27.75 -7.16
C GLU A 1013 21.65 -26.91 -6.10
N SER A 1014 22.32 -26.61 -4.98
CA SER A 1014 21.76 -25.86 -3.86
C SER A 1014 21.10 -24.52 -4.24
N ARG A 1015 20.05 -24.16 -3.50
CA ARG A 1015 19.33 -22.87 -3.61
C ARG A 1015 19.40 -22.05 -2.31
N PRO A 1016 20.49 -21.30 -2.05
CA PRO A 1016 20.55 -20.38 -0.92
C PRO A 1016 19.52 -19.23 -1.05
N PRO A 1017 18.93 -18.71 0.05
CA PRO A 1017 19.26 -18.99 1.45
C PRO A 1017 18.55 -20.22 2.04
N ASP A 1018 17.66 -20.86 1.28
CA ASP A 1018 16.82 -21.96 1.79
C ASP A 1018 17.63 -23.26 1.96
N GLU A 1019 18.63 -23.48 1.11
CA GLU A 1019 19.51 -24.65 1.10
C GLU A 1019 20.99 -24.26 1.28
N VAL A 1020 21.40 -23.95 2.52
CA VAL A 1020 22.78 -23.48 2.83
C VAL A 1020 23.70 -24.53 3.45
N HIS A 1021 23.22 -25.74 3.73
CA HIS A 1021 23.96 -26.71 4.56
C HIS A 1021 25.31 -27.12 3.94
N SER A 1022 25.32 -27.52 2.67
CA SER A 1022 26.54 -27.93 1.95
C SER A 1022 27.61 -26.82 1.86
N TRP A 1023 27.18 -25.54 1.85
CA TRP A 1023 28.09 -24.39 1.92
C TRP A 1023 28.77 -24.28 3.29
N LEU A 1024 28.00 -24.49 4.37
CA LEU A 1024 28.52 -24.48 5.74
C LEU A 1024 29.44 -25.67 6.00
N GLU A 1025 29.04 -26.88 5.63
CA GLU A 1025 29.86 -28.09 5.78
C GLU A 1025 31.20 -27.98 5.04
N ARG A 1026 31.20 -27.38 3.83
CA ARG A 1026 32.43 -27.15 3.05
C ARG A 1026 33.35 -26.11 3.70
N LEU A 1027 32.80 -25.03 4.28
CA LEU A 1027 33.57 -24.06 5.07
C LEU A 1027 34.14 -24.70 6.34
N GLU A 1028 33.33 -25.42 7.10
CA GLU A 1028 33.75 -26.14 8.30
C GLU A 1028 34.90 -27.09 7.97
N ARG A 1029 34.76 -27.91 6.93
CA ARG A 1029 35.79 -28.86 6.46
C ARG A 1029 37.10 -28.18 6.02
N TRP A 1030 37.04 -27.04 5.32
CA TRP A 1030 38.24 -26.27 4.97
C TRP A 1030 38.86 -25.50 6.14
N SER A 1031 38.09 -25.25 7.21
CA SER A 1031 38.56 -24.59 8.44
C SER A 1031 39.04 -25.56 9.52
N ALA A 1032 38.82 -26.88 9.32
CA ALA A 1032 39.07 -27.90 10.32
C ALA A 1032 40.57 -27.96 10.70
N PRO A 1033 40.92 -28.05 12.01
CA PRO A 1033 42.30 -27.91 12.48
C PRO A 1033 43.25 -29.05 12.04
N ASN A 1034 42.70 -30.14 11.51
CA ASN A 1034 43.42 -31.27 10.92
C ASN A 1034 43.62 -31.14 9.40
N HIS A 1035 43.04 -30.14 8.74
CA HIS A 1035 43.17 -29.90 7.29
C HIS A 1035 44.32 -28.92 7.01
N PHE A 1036 45.55 -29.41 7.11
CA PHE A 1036 46.77 -28.61 6.98
C PHE A 1036 46.99 -28.04 5.56
N ASP A 1037 46.39 -28.65 4.54
CA ASP A 1037 46.62 -28.31 3.14
C ASP A 1037 45.76 -27.12 2.65
N GLN A 1038 46.45 -26.03 2.31
CA GLN A 1038 45.89 -24.79 1.75
C GLN A 1038 45.83 -24.78 0.21
N GLN A 1039 45.94 -25.94 -0.46
CA GLN A 1039 45.68 -26.11 -1.89
C GLN A 1039 44.44 -25.32 -2.36
N TYR A 1040 44.60 -24.59 -3.45
CA TYR A 1040 43.58 -23.72 -4.05
C TYR A 1040 43.11 -22.52 -3.19
N LEU A 1041 43.94 -21.98 -2.30
CA LEU A 1041 43.60 -20.85 -1.43
C LEU A 1041 42.91 -19.66 -2.14
N THR A 1042 43.33 -19.31 -3.36
CA THR A 1042 42.70 -18.23 -4.17
C THR A 1042 41.25 -18.56 -4.53
N TRP A 1043 40.98 -19.78 -4.98
CA TRP A 1043 39.63 -20.26 -5.31
C TRP A 1043 38.76 -20.44 -4.06
N ARG A 1044 39.34 -20.93 -2.94
CA ARG A 1044 38.64 -20.99 -1.64
C ARG A 1044 38.26 -19.58 -1.13
N ARG A 1045 39.02 -18.53 -1.45
CA ARG A 1045 38.67 -17.14 -1.11
C ARG A 1045 37.49 -16.59 -1.92
N THR A 1046 37.28 -17.07 -3.15
CA THR A 1046 36.09 -16.73 -3.96
C THR A 1046 34.82 -17.52 -3.60
N PHE A 1047 34.80 -18.25 -2.48
CA PHE A 1047 33.62 -19.03 -2.08
C PHE A 1047 32.37 -18.17 -1.88
N VAL A 1048 32.51 -16.90 -1.46
CA VAL A 1048 31.40 -15.94 -1.36
C VAL A 1048 30.88 -15.51 -2.73
N ASP A 1049 31.76 -15.37 -3.73
CA ASP A 1049 31.37 -15.11 -5.11
C ASP A 1049 30.62 -16.32 -5.69
N LEU A 1050 31.12 -17.53 -5.44
CA LEU A 1050 30.45 -18.78 -5.85
C LEU A 1050 29.08 -18.94 -5.18
N TYR A 1051 28.95 -18.61 -3.89
CA TYR A 1051 27.67 -18.60 -3.18
C TYR A 1051 26.69 -17.59 -3.82
N SER A 1052 27.21 -16.42 -4.21
CA SER A 1052 26.42 -15.38 -4.89
C SER A 1052 26.02 -15.79 -6.30
N VAL A 1053 26.87 -16.56 -7.00
CA VAL A 1053 26.56 -17.21 -8.28
C VAL A 1053 25.46 -18.25 -8.10
N ALA A 1054 25.57 -19.19 -7.15
CA ALA A 1054 24.55 -20.21 -6.92
C ALA A 1054 23.19 -19.58 -6.56
N ARG A 1055 23.17 -18.63 -5.63
CA ARG A 1055 21.94 -17.97 -5.16
C ARG A 1055 21.12 -17.31 -6.29
N TRP A 1056 21.79 -16.69 -7.25
CA TRP A 1056 21.16 -15.89 -8.32
C TRP A 1056 21.46 -16.45 -9.72
N LEU A 1057 21.72 -17.76 -9.79
CA LEU A 1057 22.21 -18.40 -11.01
C LEU A 1057 21.19 -18.35 -12.15
N ASP A 1058 19.91 -18.51 -11.81
CA ASP A 1058 18.83 -18.57 -12.78
C ASP A 1058 18.68 -17.18 -13.46
N GLU A 1059 18.83 -16.10 -12.69
CA GLU A 1059 18.84 -14.70 -13.14
C GLU A 1059 20.06 -14.33 -13.98
N TYR A 1060 21.28 -14.70 -13.55
CA TYR A 1060 22.48 -14.41 -14.34
C TYR A 1060 22.51 -15.20 -15.65
N ARG A 1061 22.05 -16.46 -15.62
CA ARG A 1061 21.83 -17.29 -16.81
C ARG A 1061 20.83 -16.63 -17.75
N GLU A 1062 19.71 -16.13 -17.23
CA GLU A 1062 18.69 -15.47 -18.04
C GLU A 1062 19.25 -14.23 -18.76
N ILE A 1063 20.04 -13.40 -18.07
CA ILE A 1063 20.74 -12.27 -18.71
C ILE A 1063 21.72 -12.74 -19.78
N ALA A 1064 22.55 -13.75 -19.49
CA ALA A 1064 23.52 -14.27 -20.45
C ALA A 1064 22.86 -14.81 -21.73
N VAL A 1065 21.77 -15.58 -21.59
CA VAL A 1065 21.01 -16.15 -22.71
C VAL A 1065 20.24 -15.08 -23.49
N LYS A 1066 19.61 -14.12 -22.80
CA LYS A 1066 18.83 -13.04 -23.45
C LYS A 1066 19.70 -11.91 -24.00
N LEU A 1067 21.00 -11.88 -23.72
CA LEU A 1067 21.89 -10.76 -24.07
C LEU A 1067 21.80 -10.32 -25.55
N PRO A 1068 21.73 -11.22 -26.57
CA PRO A 1068 21.56 -10.78 -27.95
C PRO A 1068 20.26 -9.99 -28.18
N ARG A 1069 19.15 -10.41 -27.57
CA ARG A 1069 17.85 -9.72 -27.70
C ARG A 1069 17.85 -8.40 -26.96
N ILE A 1070 18.53 -8.33 -25.81
CA ILE A 1070 18.73 -7.06 -25.09
C ILE A 1070 19.55 -6.07 -25.95
N ILE A 1071 20.60 -6.54 -26.64
CA ILE A 1071 21.40 -5.74 -27.59
C ILE A 1071 20.57 -5.32 -28.82
N GLU A 1072 19.74 -6.21 -29.35
CA GLU A 1072 18.84 -5.92 -30.48
C GLU A 1072 17.81 -4.83 -30.15
N GLU A 1073 17.26 -4.85 -28.93
CA GLU A 1073 16.27 -3.87 -28.45
C GLU A 1073 16.90 -2.54 -28.01
N HIS A 1074 18.03 -2.58 -27.28
CA HIS A 1074 18.62 -1.41 -26.62
C HIS A 1074 19.87 -0.85 -27.33
N GLY A 1075 20.33 -1.50 -28.41
CA GLY A 1075 21.57 -1.14 -29.10
C GLY A 1075 22.83 -1.54 -28.34
N VAL A 1076 23.86 -0.70 -28.37
CA VAL A 1076 25.13 -0.97 -27.68
C VAL A 1076 24.92 -0.87 -26.16
N ILE A 1077 25.22 -1.96 -25.44
CA ILE A 1077 25.06 -2.05 -23.99
C ILE A 1077 26.40 -2.06 -23.26
N SER A 1078 26.36 -1.75 -21.95
CA SER A 1078 27.50 -1.88 -21.05
C SER A 1078 27.48 -3.23 -20.33
N LEU A 1079 28.58 -3.97 -20.40
CA LEU A 1079 28.79 -5.18 -19.61
C LEU A 1079 29.08 -4.88 -18.13
N ASN A 1080 29.56 -3.67 -17.81
CA ASN A 1080 29.60 -3.19 -16.42
C ASN A 1080 28.19 -3.06 -15.83
N GLY A 1081 27.21 -2.63 -16.62
CA GLY A 1081 25.79 -2.68 -16.26
C GLY A 1081 25.22 -4.10 -16.21
N ALA A 1082 25.48 -4.93 -17.23
CA ALA A 1082 24.92 -6.29 -17.31
C ALA A 1082 25.25 -7.20 -16.12
N LEU A 1083 26.35 -6.93 -15.40
CA LEU A 1083 26.75 -7.64 -14.17
C LEU A 1083 26.28 -6.95 -12.87
N GLN A 1084 25.31 -6.03 -12.95
CA GLN A 1084 24.62 -5.40 -11.83
C GLN A 1084 23.09 -5.41 -12.07
N PRO A 1085 22.43 -6.58 -12.11
CA PRO A 1085 21.06 -6.73 -12.63
C PRO A 1085 20.04 -5.76 -12.01
N SER A 1086 19.99 -5.67 -10.68
CA SER A 1086 19.08 -4.79 -9.92
C SER A 1086 19.27 -3.28 -10.19
N TYR A 1087 20.37 -2.89 -10.83
CA TYR A 1087 20.77 -1.50 -11.08
C TYR A 1087 20.88 -1.20 -12.59
N TRP A 1088 20.59 -2.17 -13.46
CA TRP A 1088 20.78 -2.05 -14.90
C TRP A 1088 19.42 -2.02 -15.62
N PRO A 1089 19.02 -0.89 -16.23
CA PRO A 1089 17.66 -0.70 -16.73
C PRO A 1089 17.11 -1.78 -17.69
N PRO A 1090 17.91 -2.41 -18.57
CA PRO A 1090 17.43 -3.53 -19.39
C PRO A 1090 17.06 -4.78 -18.57
N ALA A 1091 17.81 -5.16 -17.54
CA ALA A 1091 17.46 -6.28 -16.66
C ALA A 1091 16.27 -5.94 -15.75
N MET A 1092 16.21 -4.71 -15.23
CA MET A 1092 15.06 -4.24 -14.45
C MET A 1092 13.74 -4.28 -15.25
N ARG A 1093 13.77 -3.97 -16.55
CA ARG A 1093 12.60 -4.11 -17.45
C ARG A 1093 12.15 -5.55 -17.66
N LEU A 1094 13.07 -6.50 -17.54
CA LEU A 1094 12.79 -7.94 -17.56
C LEU A 1094 12.39 -8.49 -16.16
N SER A 1095 12.31 -7.62 -15.15
CA SER A 1095 12.08 -7.96 -13.73
C SER A 1095 13.12 -8.93 -13.15
N ILE A 1096 14.36 -8.86 -13.65
CA ILE A 1096 15.49 -9.66 -13.15
C ILE A 1096 16.18 -8.88 -12.03
N ASP A 1097 16.04 -9.37 -10.79
CA ASP A 1097 16.67 -8.82 -9.58
C ASP A 1097 17.71 -9.80 -9.05
N ALA A 1098 18.98 -9.39 -9.01
CA ALA A 1098 20.10 -10.25 -8.61
C ALA A 1098 21.33 -9.43 -8.21
N ALA A 1099 22.16 -10.01 -7.32
CA ALA A 1099 23.31 -9.31 -6.74
C ALA A 1099 24.35 -8.85 -7.80
N PRO A 1100 25.12 -7.78 -7.52
CA PRO A 1100 26.18 -7.34 -8.42
C PRO A 1100 27.39 -8.28 -8.39
N ILE A 1101 27.70 -8.89 -9.53
CA ILE A 1101 28.85 -9.79 -9.76
C ILE A 1101 29.93 -9.16 -10.65
N ASN A 1102 29.86 -7.85 -10.86
CA ASN A 1102 30.72 -7.12 -11.81
C ASN A 1102 32.22 -7.12 -11.45
N ARG A 1103 32.54 -7.23 -10.16
CA ARG A 1103 33.91 -7.39 -9.65
C ARG A 1103 34.36 -8.85 -9.62
N SER A 1104 33.43 -9.78 -9.40
CA SER A 1104 33.68 -11.22 -9.32
C SER A 1104 34.07 -11.83 -10.67
N LEU A 1105 33.41 -11.41 -11.76
CA LEU A 1105 33.74 -11.89 -13.12
C LEU A 1105 34.80 -11.03 -13.82
N GLY A 1106 34.96 -9.75 -13.50
CA GLY A 1106 35.96 -8.88 -14.13
C GLY A 1106 35.90 -8.91 -15.68
N ILE A 1107 37.03 -9.25 -16.33
CA ILE A 1107 37.12 -9.50 -17.78
C ILE A 1107 36.78 -10.94 -18.19
N GLY A 1108 36.61 -11.85 -17.23
CA GLY A 1108 36.15 -13.23 -17.47
C GLY A 1108 34.72 -13.30 -18.04
N MET A 1109 33.94 -12.21 -17.94
CA MET A 1109 32.69 -12.06 -18.69
C MET A 1109 32.91 -12.12 -20.22
N ASN A 1110 33.94 -11.45 -20.75
CA ASN A 1110 34.23 -11.51 -22.19
C ASN A 1110 34.68 -12.91 -22.61
N TRP A 1111 35.46 -13.59 -21.76
CA TRP A 1111 35.84 -15.00 -21.92
C TRP A 1111 34.60 -15.90 -21.98
N MET A 1112 33.64 -15.71 -21.07
CA MET A 1112 32.39 -16.49 -21.05
C MET A 1112 31.56 -16.26 -22.30
N LEU A 1113 31.34 -15.00 -22.69
CA LEU A 1113 30.59 -14.67 -23.91
C LEU A 1113 31.26 -15.24 -25.17
N ARG A 1114 32.59 -15.24 -25.24
CA ARG A 1114 33.34 -15.86 -26.33
C ARG A 1114 33.09 -17.35 -26.41
N GLU A 1115 33.21 -18.08 -25.30
CA GLU A 1115 32.99 -19.53 -25.31
C GLU A 1115 31.54 -19.89 -25.61
N LEU A 1116 30.57 -19.14 -25.06
CA LEU A 1116 29.15 -19.32 -25.40
C LEU A 1116 28.90 -19.12 -26.91
N LEU A 1117 29.52 -18.12 -27.54
CA LEU A 1117 29.38 -17.90 -28.98
C LEU A 1117 30.10 -18.98 -29.81
N ARG A 1118 31.33 -19.33 -29.42
CA ARG A 1118 32.19 -20.31 -30.10
C ARG A 1118 31.64 -21.74 -30.07
N HIS A 1119 30.97 -22.12 -28.98
CA HIS A 1119 30.29 -23.42 -28.84
C HIS A 1119 28.81 -23.38 -29.28
N GLY A 1120 28.34 -22.27 -29.85
CA GLY A 1120 27.02 -22.18 -30.47
C GLY A 1120 25.84 -22.15 -29.51
N ALA A 1121 26.04 -21.67 -28.27
CA ALA A 1121 24.96 -21.40 -27.31
C ALA A 1121 24.09 -20.19 -27.72
N TYR A 1122 24.62 -19.30 -28.56
CA TYR A 1122 23.84 -18.28 -29.28
C TYR A 1122 23.48 -18.74 -30.69
N GLU A 1123 22.36 -18.24 -31.22
CA GLU A 1123 21.93 -18.54 -32.58
C GLU A 1123 22.87 -17.89 -33.62
N THR A 1124 23.09 -18.53 -34.77
CA THR A 1124 24.01 -18.03 -35.81
C THR A 1124 23.62 -16.63 -36.35
N ARG A 1125 22.33 -16.25 -36.30
CA ARG A 1125 21.90 -14.89 -36.66
C ARG A 1125 22.37 -13.83 -35.64
N ASP A 1126 22.59 -14.21 -34.39
CA ASP A 1126 22.91 -13.31 -33.28
C ASP A 1126 24.42 -13.03 -33.15
N GLU A 1127 25.25 -13.78 -33.90
CA GLU A 1127 26.72 -13.65 -33.88
C GLU A 1127 27.19 -12.21 -34.08
N HIS A 1128 26.56 -11.46 -34.99
CA HIS A 1128 26.91 -10.07 -35.28
C HIS A 1128 26.60 -9.09 -34.13
N LEU A 1129 25.61 -9.40 -33.28
CA LEU A 1129 25.26 -8.62 -32.09
C LEU A 1129 26.23 -8.90 -30.94
N MET A 1130 26.70 -10.15 -30.83
CA MET A 1130 27.59 -10.60 -29.77
C MET A 1130 29.07 -10.29 -30.03
N LEU A 1131 29.47 -10.19 -31.31
CA LEU A 1131 30.84 -9.94 -31.74
C LEU A 1131 31.57 -8.78 -31.02
N PRO A 1132 30.93 -7.64 -30.66
CA PRO A 1132 31.60 -6.54 -29.95
C PRO A 1132 31.96 -6.83 -28.48
N TYR A 1133 31.55 -7.99 -27.94
CA TYR A 1133 31.65 -8.31 -26.51
C TYR A 1133 32.52 -9.54 -26.18
N VAL A 1134 32.95 -10.29 -27.20
CA VAL A 1134 33.69 -11.57 -27.07
C VAL A 1134 35.22 -11.42 -27.03
N TRP A 1135 35.73 -10.20 -26.89
CA TRP A 1135 37.17 -9.91 -26.82
C TRP A 1135 37.56 -9.60 -25.38
N ALA A 1136 38.31 -10.48 -24.73
CA ALA A 1136 38.80 -10.30 -23.37
C ALA A 1136 40.08 -9.43 -23.38
N PRO A 1137 40.06 -8.20 -22.83
CA PRO A 1137 41.20 -7.30 -22.90
C PRO A 1137 42.23 -7.67 -21.81
N SER A 1138 42.92 -8.80 -21.97
CA SER A 1138 44.03 -9.23 -21.10
C SER A 1138 45.25 -8.32 -21.25
N ARG A 1139 46.15 -8.27 -20.25
CA ARG A 1139 47.33 -7.37 -20.28
C ARG A 1139 48.14 -7.54 -21.56
N ARG A 1140 48.39 -8.79 -21.97
CA ARG A 1140 49.20 -9.11 -23.15
C ARG A 1140 48.54 -8.66 -24.46
N VAL A 1141 47.23 -8.90 -24.59
CA VAL A 1141 46.45 -8.48 -25.78
C VAL A 1141 46.37 -6.95 -25.89
N ARG A 1142 46.20 -6.22 -24.77
CA ARG A 1142 46.22 -4.75 -24.80
C ARG A 1142 47.59 -4.21 -25.24
N ILE A 1143 48.70 -4.78 -24.77
CA ILE A 1143 50.05 -4.34 -25.19
C ILE A 1143 50.24 -4.57 -26.70
N LEU A 1144 49.98 -5.79 -27.18
CA LEU A 1144 50.10 -6.16 -28.60
C LEU A 1144 49.27 -5.24 -29.51
N LEU A 1145 48.02 -4.95 -29.15
CA LEU A 1145 47.14 -4.13 -29.99
C LEU A 1145 47.48 -2.63 -29.90
N ASN A 1146 47.95 -2.13 -28.76
CA ASN A 1146 48.39 -0.74 -28.63
C ASN A 1146 49.68 -0.47 -29.43
N GLU A 1147 50.60 -1.43 -29.53
CA GLU A 1147 51.77 -1.37 -30.41
C GLU A 1147 51.36 -1.24 -31.90
N LEU A 1148 50.24 -1.84 -32.29
CA LEU A 1148 49.63 -1.71 -33.61
C LEU A 1148 48.70 -0.48 -33.76
N GLY A 1149 48.57 0.35 -32.71
CA GLY A 1149 47.80 1.60 -32.74
C GLY A 1149 46.30 1.48 -32.46
N ALA A 1150 45.87 0.49 -31.66
CA ALA A 1150 44.46 0.23 -31.35
C ALA A 1150 43.83 1.06 -30.21
N ASP A 1151 44.63 1.70 -29.36
CA ASP A 1151 44.20 2.52 -28.21
C ASP A 1151 43.18 1.84 -27.26
N VAL A 1152 43.49 0.61 -26.85
CA VAL A 1152 42.67 -0.26 -25.96
C VAL A 1152 42.81 0.13 -24.48
N GLY A 1153 43.58 1.18 -24.17
CA GLY A 1153 43.85 1.63 -22.79
C GLY A 1153 44.79 0.72 -21.98
N GLU A 1154 45.27 1.22 -20.85
CA GLU A 1154 46.29 0.53 -20.04
C GLU A 1154 45.72 -0.48 -19.04
N ARG A 1155 44.49 -0.26 -18.53
CA ARG A 1155 43.85 -1.09 -17.48
C ARG A 1155 42.92 -2.13 -18.08
N ALA A 1156 42.67 -3.21 -17.33
CA ALA A 1156 41.71 -4.23 -17.73
C ALA A 1156 40.28 -3.73 -17.49
N ASP A 1157 39.49 -3.53 -18.55
CA ASP A 1157 38.06 -3.25 -18.48
C ASP A 1157 37.34 -3.97 -19.62
N LYS A 1158 36.29 -4.71 -19.28
CA LYS A 1158 35.46 -5.49 -20.22
C LYS A 1158 34.77 -4.66 -21.30
N GLU A 1159 34.65 -3.35 -21.11
CA GLU A 1159 34.14 -2.41 -22.14
C GLU A 1159 35.12 -2.20 -23.30
N ALA A 1160 36.42 -2.40 -23.08
CA ALA A 1160 37.45 -2.28 -24.13
C ALA A 1160 37.34 -3.37 -25.23
N SER A 1161 36.47 -4.37 -25.03
CA SER A 1161 36.11 -5.39 -26.00
C SER A 1161 35.67 -4.80 -27.35
N ARG A 1162 34.93 -3.69 -27.32
CA ARG A 1162 34.46 -2.99 -28.53
C ARG A 1162 35.61 -2.37 -29.31
N THR A 1163 36.55 -1.70 -28.62
CA THR A 1163 37.76 -1.13 -29.24
C THR A 1163 38.60 -2.20 -29.95
N ILE A 1164 38.75 -3.38 -29.32
CA ILE A 1164 39.42 -4.53 -29.96
C ILE A 1164 38.62 -5.00 -31.20
N CYS A 1165 37.31 -5.18 -31.08
CA CYS A 1165 36.44 -5.61 -32.17
C CYS A 1165 36.51 -4.66 -33.37
N ASP A 1166 36.46 -3.35 -33.14
CA ASP A 1166 36.50 -2.32 -34.19
C ASP A 1166 37.88 -2.29 -34.86
N PHE A 1167 38.96 -2.38 -34.08
CA PHE A 1167 40.32 -2.42 -34.61
C PHE A 1167 40.58 -3.68 -35.47
N VAL A 1168 40.19 -4.86 -34.97
CA VAL A 1168 40.35 -6.11 -35.73
C VAL A 1168 39.44 -6.11 -36.97
N THR A 1169 38.19 -5.63 -36.86
CA THR A 1169 37.28 -5.47 -38.02
C THR A 1169 37.88 -4.55 -39.09
N LYS A 1170 38.44 -3.40 -38.70
CA LYS A 1170 39.07 -2.42 -39.59
C LYS A 1170 40.24 -3.00 -40.38
N HIS A 1171 40.97 -3.95 -39.81
CA HIS A 1171 42.23 -4.46 -40.38
C HIS A 1171 42.14 -5.87 -41.00
N LEU A 1172 41.17 -6.70 -40.58
CA LEU A 1172 40.91 -8.04 -41.13
C LEU A 1172 39.61 -8.18 -41.95
N GLY A 1173 38.66 -7.25 -41.83
CA GLY A 1173 37.37 -7.37 -42.53
C GLY A 1173 36.63 -8.66 -42.14
N ASP A 1174 36.31 -9.51 -43.10
CA ASP A 1174 35.58 -10.77 -42.86
C ASP A 1174 36.39 -11.81 -42.07
N ASP A 1175 37.73 -11.75 -42.13
CA ASP A 1175 38.65 -12.65 -41.40
C ASP A 1175 38.72 -12.35 -39.89
N ARG A 1176 38.07 -11.26 -39.43
CA ARG A 1176 38.02 -10.82 -38.01
C ARG A 1176 37.55 -11.88 -37.01
N ARG A 1177 36.96 -12.98 -37.46
CA ARG A 1177 36.45 -14.05 -36.61
C ARG A 1177 37.51 -15.09 -36.25
N PHE A 1178 38.69 -15.04 -36.86
CA PHE A 1178 39.77 -16.02 -36.68
C PHE A 1178 39.27 -17.47 -36.74
N VAL A 1179 38.62 -17.83 -37.86
CA VAL A 1179 38.04 -19.17 -38.08
C VAL A 1179 37.01 -19.60 -37.00
N GLY A 1180 36.36 -18.64 -36.34
CA GLY A 1180 35.32 -18.85 -35.33
C GLY A 1180 35.81 -18.81 -33.88
N ASP A 1181 37.10 -18.58 -33.64
CA ASP A 1181 37.70 -18.56 -32.28
C ASP A 1181 37.86 -17.15 -31.68
N PHE A 1182 37.52 -16.09 -32.43
CA PHE A 1182 37.52 -14.69 -31.99
C PHE A 1182 38.87 -14.24 -31.41
N ASP A 1183 38.95 -13.88 -30.12
CA ASP A 1183 40.19 -13.38 -29.51
C ASP A 1183 41.19 -14.46 -29.07
N LEU A 1184 40.79 -15.74 -29.09
CA LEU A 1184 41.61 -16.86 -28.61
C LEU A 1184 43.02 -16.92 -29.24
N PRO A 1185 43.22 -16.63 -30.55
CA PRO A 1185 44.56 -16.59 -31.13
C PRO A 1185 45.41 -15.47 -30.52
N LEU A 1186 44.81 -14.31 -30.20
CA LEU A 1186 45.51 -13.19 -29.55
C LEU A 1186 45.88 -13.56 -28.10
N GLN A 1187 45.01 -14.30 -27.39
CA GLN A 1187 45.30 -14.80 -26.04
C GLN A 1187 46.42 -15.86 -26.02
N LEU A 1188 46.52 -16.68 -27.08
CA LEU A 1188 47.48 -17.78 -27.17
C LEU A 1188 48.83 -17.33 -27.78
N ILE A 1189 48.85 -16.60 -28.89
CA ILE A 1189 50.11 -16.17 -29.54
C ILE A 1189 50.97 -15.27 -28.65
N THR A 1190 50.35 -14.60 -27.68
CA THR A 1190 51.03 -13.78 -26.68
C THR A 1190 51.58 -14.58 -25.48
N ARG A 1191 51.37 -15.90 -25.39
CA ARG A 1191 52.07 -16.76 -24.41
C ARG A 1191 53.53 -16.94 -24.82
N ARG A 1192 54.44 -17.06 -23.85
CA ARG A 1192 55.90 -17.13 -24.09
C ARG A 1192 56.26 -18.31 -25.00
N LYS A 1193 55.61 -19.47 -24.83
CA LYS A 1193 55.77 -20.64 -25.71
C LYS A 1193 55.45 -20.40 -27.20
N HIS A 1194 54.76 -19.32 -27.55
CA HIS A 1194 54.47 -18.93 -28.94
C HIS A 1194 55.24 -17.67 -29.40
N ARG A 1195 56.21 -17.17 -28.62
CA ARG A 1195 57.00 -15.97 -28.94
C ARG A 1195 57.64 -16.01 -30.33
N GLY A 1196 58.23 -17.14 -30.74
CA GLY A 1196 58.82 -17.28 -32.08
C GLY A 1196 57.81 -17.20 -33.22
N ALA A 1197 56.55 -17.62 -33.00
CA ALA A 1197 55.46 -17.44 -33.96
C ALA A 1197 55.03 -15.97 -34.04
N LEU A 1198 54.96 -15.27 -32.91
CA LEU A 1198 54.67 -13.83 -32.85
C LEU A 1198 55.76 -13.00 -33.55
N GLU A 1199 57.05 -13.30 -33.30
CA GLU A 1199 58.19 -12.66 -33.97
C GLU A 1199 58.15 -12.89 -35.49
N THR A 1200 57.76 -14.09 -35.93
CA THR A 1200 57.53 -14.41 -37.36
C THR A 1200 56.41 -13.56 -37.96
N CYS A 1201 55.33 -13.27 -37.21
CA CYS A 1201 54.23 -12.40 -37.67
C CYS A 1201 54.64 -10.93 -37.84
N PHE A 1202 55.63 -10.44 -37.08
CA PHE A 1202 56.16 -9.08 -37.20
C PHE A 1202 57.25 -8.93 -38.27
N ALA A 1203 57.91 -10.03 -38.64
CA ALA A 1203 58.95 -10.03 -39.68
C ALA A 1203 58.44 -9.53 -41.04
N GLU A 1204 57.15 -9.76 -41.37
CA GLU A 1204 56.53 -9.30 -42.62
C GLU A 1204 56.44 -7.76 -42.74
N VAL A 1205 56.46 -7.02 -41.62
CA VAL A 1205 56.47 -5.54 -41.59
C VAL A 1205 57.84 -4.94 -41.29
N GLY A 1206 58.89 -5.76 -41.23
CA GLY A 1206 60.25 -5.32 -40.90
C GLY A 1206 60.42 -4.83 -39.45
N GLY A 1207 59.52 -5.25 -38.55
CA GLY A 1207 59.55 -4.92 -37.12
C GLY A 1207 59.86 -6.13 -36.24
N ALA A 1208 59.94 -5.87 -34.93
CA ALA A 1208 59.93 -6.89 -33.89
C ALA A 1208 58.84 -6.52 -32.87
N PRO A 1209 58.15 -7.48 -32.25
CA PRO A 1209 57.14 -7.20 -31.24
C PRO A 1209 57.80 -6.65 -29.97
N SER A 1210 57.09 -5.77 -29.26
CA SER A 1210 57.50 -5.26 -27.95
C SER A 1210 57.69 -6.41 -26.96
N ASP A 1211 58.65 -6.27 -26.05
CA ASP A 1211 58.96 -7.33 -25.09
C ASP A 1211 57.82 -7.44 -24.05
N LEU A 1212 56.93 -8.42 -24.25
CA LEU A 1212 55.71 -8.63 -23.44
C LEU A 1212 56.02 -9.12 -22.00
N MET A 1213 57.29 -9.16 -21.59
CA MET A 1213 57.84 -10.00 -20.54
C MET A 1213 58.61 -9.19 -19.47
N GLU A 1214 57.88 -8.63 -18.51
CA GLU A 1214 58.38 -8.49 -17.14
C GLU A 1214 57.30 -8.95 -16.15
N TYR A 1215 57.76 -9.68 -15.12
CA TYR A 1215 57.02 -10.36 -14.04
C TYR A 1215 56.30 -11.68 -14.38
N GLY A 1216 57.06 -12.77 -14.26
CA GLY A 1216 56.69 -13.89 -13.37
C GLY A 1216 55.52 -14.78 -13.75
N ASP A 1217 55.54 -15.36 -14.95
CA ASP A 1217 54.74 -16.54 -15.32
C ASP A 1217 55.62 -17.52 -16.11
N GLU A 1218 55.32 -18.82 -16.03
CA GLU A 1218 56.08 -19.96 -16.57
C GLU A 1218 57.41 -20.28 -15.82
N GLN A 1219 57.25 -20.98 -14.70
CA GLN A 1219 58.17 -22.06 -14.32
C GLN A 1219 57.44 -23.38 -14.66
N GLU A 1220 57.65 -23.89 -15.87
CA GLU A 1220 57.27 -25.25 -16.25
C GLU A 1220 58.33 -26.20 -15.67
N ASP A 1221 58.05 -26.78 -14.49
CA ASP A 1221 58.88 -27.87 -13.96
C ASP A 1221 58.55 -29.15 -14.76
N GLU A 1222 59.32 -29.40 -15.83
CA GLU A 1222 59.48 -30.74 -16.41
C GLU A 1222 60.28 -31.61 -15.43
N ASP A 1223 59.61 -32.23 -14.45
CA ASP A 1223 60.20 -33.29 -13.64
C ASP A 1223 59.22 -34.46 -13.42
N GLU A 1224 59.78 -35.66 -13.27
CA GLU A 1224 59.12 -36.91 -13.63
C GLU A 1224 58.05 -37.43 -12.64
N ILE A 1225 57.13 -38.22 -13.21
CA ILE A 1225 56.26 -39.14 -12.47
C ILE A 1225 57.12 -40.28 -11.89
N GLU A 1226 57.63 -40.13 -10.68
CA GLU A 1226 57.94 -41.27 -9.80
C GLU A 1226 57.26 -41.10 -8.44
N GLY A 1227 56.54 -42.13 -8.00
CA GLY A 1227 55.63 -42.04 -6.87
C GLY A 1227 56.22 -42.51 -5.55
N ILE A 1228 55.59 -42.06 -4.45
CA ILE A 1228 55.45 -42.66 -3.11
C ILE A 1228 54.22 -41.93 -2.52
N GLY A 1229 53.26 -42.54 -1.84
CA GLY A 1229 53.24 -43.91 -1.32
C GLY A 1229 53.07 -43.97 0.20
N GLU A 1230 52.20 -43.15 0.79
CA GLU A 1230 51.50 -43.38 2.07
C GLU A 1230 50.27 -42.46 2.20
#